data_AF-A0A938MCD8-F1
#
_entry.id   AF-A0A938MCD8-F1
#
_cell.length_a   1.000
_cell.length_b   1.000
_cell.length_c   1.000
_cell.angle_alpha   90.00
_cell.angle_beta   90.00
_cell.angle_gamma   90.00
#
_symmetry.space_group_name_H-M   'P 1'
#
loop_
_entity.id
_entity.type
_entity.pdbx_description
1 polymer ?
#
loop_
_entity_poly.entity_id
_entity_poly.type
_entity_poly.pdbx_seq_one_letter_code
_entity_poly.pdbx_strand_id
1 'polypeptide(L)'
;MTPDQNLFLVNESDEFWRWNAPTFSVGPGQHVLKVKAHSPFAQLDGLVVSRSLAGHVALEFKPPSDSPSQHWLFYDHEPVFLTAELSNRRNDPQTVRLSYSLRNYMDEEVAAGQRVVTLGPNRVHAEGLEPGLGWAERPSGQPSHLRDYGIFHLTVTAQSEDGVTARELRFLRLPKLEHPRLLFRKDEVADIRARMAKYPKVFERYAAWLRRECEQGDFLPKGLAGAALLPMTQYRDLFRISSQARAWREYDLAWRMLGCQFAALFLERPGETFFQAQLASLLKATGTDMYCMYHHHGPFFPGAETALFDLAALNSDEPKEAIQRLFGPRMGDMNVFPWTLVALEEPLTPEKRAMLGKIMEFTVNWDRFFAAHCGTRGGLWWLNPRTWCHCSTSGYMLTALYLSNVFGEPRLFDKPYFRGLFTFHDYAHPRFDNKGLLGPLGPPGEPVRWLTTALCRHPLEKQRYALDEWFRQLNGQEEPDVDGMFKRLGSACLPIALALGWYEPSAPVADWVEMPPTTLFDVDGVAAMKSSWDADLTEVRFMCGARDHGCRHHPTSFEIQKAGEFLIGTASLFGDDGNPVPYWGNVVTVGDGWAKRWRENLWHCRADEHFIINRFSPSTWQYISRDRRLYGFAPAEGGWGGGLDMHGHTQSAFMKEGEVLAYETRPEFDYVAGDGTNAWPVREVSELYRQLVFIKPDVLVVYDRVKLGPDGKDP
;
A
#
# COMPACT_ATOMS: atom_id res chain seq x y z
N MET A 1 0.53 -16.41 9.55
CA MET A 1 0.90 -16.38 8.11
C MET A 1 0.56 -17.72 7.48
N THR A 2 0.36 -17.79 6.17
CA THR A 2 0.22 -19.07 5.47
C THR A 2 1.57 -19.79 5.48
N PRO A 3 1.65 -21.09 5.82
CA PRO A 3 2.92 -21.83 5.83
C PRO A 3 3.54 -22.11 4.45
N ASP A 4 2.74 -22.02 3.39
CA ASP A 4 3.10 -22.38 2.01
C ASP A 4 3.66 -21.21 1.20
N GLN A 5 3.10 -20.02 1.37
CA GLN A 5 3.44 -18.81 0.64
C GLN A 5 3.85 -17.63 1.53
N ASN A 6 3.94 -17.84 2.85
CA ASN A 6 4.31 -16.82 3.84
C ASN A 6 3.42 -15.56 3.77
N LEU A 7 2.14 -15.71 3.43
CA LEU A 7 1.20 -14.59 3.31
C LEU A 7 0.59 -14.21 4.66
N PHE A 8 0.28 -12.94 4.91
CA PHE A 8 -0.47 -12.53 6.09
C PHE A 8 -1.91 -13.04 6.02
N LEU A 9 -2.37 -13.64 7.10
CA LEU A 9 -3.78 -13.97 7.27
C LEU A 9 -4.48 -12.73 7.82
N VAL A 10 -5.50 -12.26 7.10
CA VAL A 10 -6.40 -11.20 7.57
C VAL A 10 -7.49 -11.86 8.40
N ASN A 11 -7.69 -11.42 9.64
CA ASN A 11 -8.70 -11.98 10.53
C ASN A 11 -10.09 -12.01 9.86
N GLU A 12 -10.93 -12.96 10.28
CA GLU A 12 -12.29 -13.21 9.78
C GLU A 12 -12.42 -13.62 8.29
N SER A 13 -11.36 -13.53 7.47
CA SER A 13 -11.37 -14.01 6.08
C SER A 13 -11.51 -15.54 5.98
N ASP A 14 -12.08 -16.03 4.88
CA ASP A 14 -12.15 -17.47 4.56
C ASP A 14 -10.77 -18.15 4.65
N GLU A 15 -9.71 -17.45 4.24
CA GLU A 15 -8.36 -17.99 4.32
C GLU A 15 -7.87 -18.13 5.77
N PHE A 16 -8.11 -17.11 6.60
CA PHE A 16 -7.81 -17.18 8.03
C PHE A 16 -8.55 -18.36 8.68
N TRP A 17 -9.85 -18.53 8.40
CA TRP A 17 -10.60 -19.66 8.95
C TRP A 17 -10.09 -21.01 8.44
N ARG A 18 -9.77 -21.16 7.14
CA ARG A 18 -9.22 -22.42 6.60
C ARG A 18 -7.88 -22.83 7.23
N TRP A 19 -7.05 -21.87 7.68
CA TRP A 19 -5.77 -22.17 8.34
C TRP A 19 -5.88 -22.33 9.86
N ASN A 20 -6.83 -21.67 10.53
CA ASN A 20 -6.92 -21.65 12.00
C ASN A 20 -8.09 -22.47 12.58
N ALA A 21 -9.11 -22.83 11.79
CA ALA A 21 -10.25 -23.59 12.30
C ALA A 21 -9.87 -25.05 12.62
N PRO A 22 -10.18 -25.55 13.83
CA PRO A 22 -9.91 -26.93 14.19
C PRO A 22 -10.79 -27.88 13.37
N THR A 23 -10.18 -28.85 12.70
CA THR A 23 -10.90 -29.93 12.00
C THR A 23 -11.04 -31.15 12.92
N PHE A 24 -12.24 -31.72 12.98
CA PHE A 24 -12.56 -32.90 13.80
C PHE A 24 -13.42 -33.88 13.00
N SER A 25 -13.20 -35.18 13.20
CA SER A 25 -14.04 -36.24 12.62
C SER A 25 -15.19 -36.57 13.58
N VAL A 26 -16.41 -36.67 13.06
CA VAL A 26 -17.63 -36.89 13.84
C VAL A 26 -18.29 -38.20 13.39
N GLY A 27 -18.36 -39.19 14.27
CA GLY A 27 -19.12 -40.41 14.02
C GLY A 27 -20.64 -40.18 14.02
N PRO A 28 -21.44 -41.05 13.36
CA PRO A 28 -22.89 -40.99 13.44
C PRO A 28 -23.39 -40.88 14.88
N GLY A 29 -24.23 -39.88 15.15
CA GLY A 29 -24.77 -39.60 16.48
C GLY A 29 -23.89 -38.76 17.43
N GLN A 30 -22.62 -38.47 17.10
CA GLN A 30 -21.68 -37.72 17.97
C GLN A 30 -21.81 -36.18 17.85
N HIS A 31 -23.04 -35.65 17.95
CA HIS A 31 -23.38 -34.26 17.63
C HIS A 31 -23.04 -33.21 18.73
N VAL A 32 -22.10 -33.49 19.63
CA VAL A 32 -21.82 -32.63 20.81
C VAL A 32 -20.38 -32.10 20.79
N LEU A 33 -20.24 -30.84 20.40
CA LEU A 33 -19.01 -30.06 20.61
C LEU A 33 -18.99 -29.50 22.03
N LYS A 34 -17.92 -29.77 22.79
CA LYS A 34 -17.70 -29.21 24.12
C LYS A 34 -16.59 -28.16 24.05
N VAL A 35 -16.96 -26.89 24.07
CA VAL A 35 -16.02 -25.78 24.15
C VAL A 35 -15.71 -25.49 25.62
N LYS A 36 -14.42 -25.39 25.98
CA LYS A 36 -13.98 -24.92 27.30
C LYS A 36 -13.29 -23.58 27.14
N ALA A 37 -13.94 -22.52 27.62
CA ALA A 37 -13.31 -21.21 27.76
C ALA A 37 -12.15 -21.31 28.78
N HIS A 38 -10.96 -20.84 28.39
CA HIS A 38 -9.79 -20.75 29.27
C HIS A 38 -9.63 -19.38 29.92
N SER A 39 -10.40 -18.38 29.47
CA SER A 39 -10.59 -17.09 30.12
C SER A 39 -12.05 -17.01 30.61
N PRO A 40 -12.34 -16.49 31.82
CA PRO A 40 -13.71 -16.23 32.28
C PRO A 40 -14.40 -15.11 31.46
N PHE A 41 -13.65 -14.46 30.56
CA PHE A 41 -14.09 -13.38 29.69
C PHE A 41 -14.20 -13.79 28.22
N ALA A 42 -13.83 -15.02 27.85
CA ALA A 42 -13.97 -15.49 26.48
C ALA A 42 -15.46 -15.68 26.16
N GLN A 43 -15.96 -14.88 25.21
CA GLN A 43 -17.29 -15.03 24.65
C GLN A 43 -17.23 -15.98 23.45
N LEU A 44 -18.29 -16.75 23.25
CA LEU A 44 -18.46 -17.64 22.10
C LEU A 44 -19.73 -17.20 21.39
N ASP A 45 -19.58 -16.27 20.45
CA ASP A 45 -20.71 -15.63 19.76
C ASP A 45 -21.41 -16.59 18.80
N GLY A 46 -20.67 -17.58 18.29
CA GLY A 46 -21.21 -18.66 17.47
C GLY A 46 -20.20 -19.76 17.16
N LEU A 47 -20.67 -20.83 16.52
CA LEU A 47 -19.85 -21.88 15.94
C LEU A 47 -20.30 -22.10 14.49
N VAL A 48 -19.43 -21.76 13.54
CA VAL A 48 -19.62 -22.15 12.13
C VAL A 48 -19.14 -23.58 11.97
N VAL A 49 -20.03 -24.48 11.56
CA VAL A 49 -19.71 -25.89 11.30
C VAL A 49 -20.03 -26.21 9.85
N SER A 50 -18.99 -26.53 9.07
CA SER A 50 -19.09 -26.93 7.67
C SER A 50 -18.52 -28.33 7.47
N ARG A 51 -19.08 -29.09 6.52
CA ARG A 51 -18.49 -30.36 6.08
C ARG A 51 -17.20 -30.10 5.30
N SER A 52 -16.11 -30.75 5.69
CA SER A 52 -14.79 -30.58 5.08
C SER A 52 -14.25 -31.89 4.54
N LEU A 53 -13.59 -31.84 3.37
CA LEU A 53 -12.81 -32.98 2.86
C LEU A 53 -11.42 -33.08 3.51
N ALA A 54 -11.05 -32.15 4.41
CA ALA A 54 -9.80 -32.22 5.15
C ALA A 54 -9.66 -33.57 5.87
N GLY A 55 -8.56 -34.28 5.59
CA GLY A 55 -8.33 -35.65 6.08
C GLY A 55 -8.82 -36.76 5.16
N HIS A 56 -9.81 -36.50 4.28
CA HIS A 56 -10.31 -37.45 3.28
C HIS A 56 -9.70 -37.25 1.89
N VAL A 57 -9.52 -35.99 1.47
CA VAL A 57 -8.82 -35.59 0.25
C VAL A 57 -7.81 -34.52 0.61
N ALA A 58 -6.54 -34.75 0.32
CA ALA A 58 -5.55 -33.68 0.30
C ALA A 58 -5.47 -33.09 -1.10
N LEU A 59 -5.49 -31.76 -1.17
CA LEU A 59 -5.24 -30.98 -2.37
C LEU A 59 -3.94 -30.21 -2.13
N GLU A 60 -3.01 -30.29 -3.07
CA GLU A 60 -1.72 -29.59 -3.05
C GLU A 60 -1.38 -29.09 -4.46
N PHE A 61 -0.72 -27.94 -4.56
CA PHE A 61 -0.11 -27.51 -5.81
C PHE A 61 1.33 -28.02 -5.87
N LYS A 62 1.71 -28.63 -6.99
CA LYS A 62 3.11 -28.91 -7.31
C LYS A 62 3.57 -27.94 -8.40
N PRO A 63 4.75 -27.30 -8.26
CA PRO A 63 5.37 -26.61 -9.39
C PRO A 63 5.70 -27.64 -10.48
N PRO A 64 5.79 -27.23 -11.76
CA PRO A 64 6.29 -28.10 -12.81
C PRO A 64 7.66 -28.69 -12.43
N SER A 65 7.76 -30.02 -12.42
CA SER A 65 9.03 -30.71 -12.16
C SER A 65 10.05 -30.31 -13.23
N ASP A 66 11.31 -30.13 -12.82
CA ASP A 66 12.45 -29.68 -13.64
C ASP A 66 12.39 -28.21 -14.15
N SER A 67 11.44 -27.39 -13.69
CA SER A 67 11.31 -25.99 -14.13
C SER A 67 12.01 -24.95 -13.24
N PRO A 68 12.57 -23.86 -13.81
CA PRO A 68 13.00 -22.67 -13.05
C PRO A 68 11.84 -21.92 -12.34
N SER A 69 10.59 -22.32 -12.54
CA SER A 69 9.39 -21.76 -11.88
C SER A 69 9.22 -22.18 -10.40
N GLN A 70 10.30 -22.48 -9.66
CA GLN A 70 10.26 -22.95 -8.26
C GLN A 70 9.62 -21.96 -7.25
N HIS A 71 9.33 -20.73 -7.69
CA HIS A 71 8.80 -19.64 -6.86
C HIS A 71 7.46 -19.09 -7.39
N TRP A 72 6.70 -19.91 -8.14
CA TRP A 72 5.41 -19.53 -8.71
C TRP A 72 5.50 -18.28 -9.61
N LEU A 73 6.55 -18.26 -10.43
CA LEU A 73 6.86 -17.18 -11.35
C LEU A 73 6.98 -17.72 -12.77
N PHE A 74 6.23 -17.13 -13.68
CA PHE A 74 6.19 -17.44 -15.11
C PHE A 74 6.60 -16.19 -15.89
N TYR A 75 7.62 -16.31 -16.73
CA TYR A 75 8.23 -15.18 -17.44
C TYR A 75 7.76 -15.09 -18.90
N ASP A 76 7.07 -14.00 -19.24
CA ASP A 76 6.68 -13.55 -20.58
C ASP A 76 5.97 -14.61 -21.45
N HIS A 77 6.77 -15.39 -22.18
CA HIS A 77 6.39 -16.44 -23.12
C HIS A 77 6.31 -17.84 -22.49
N GLU A 78 6.77 -18.01 -21.24
CA GLU A 78 6.61 -19.25 -20.50
C GLU A 78 5.12 -19.59 -20.30
N PRO A 79 4.69 -20.84 -20.56
CA PRO A 79 3.32 -21.26 -20.30
C PRO A 79 3.06 -21.27 -18.79
N VAL A 80 1.95 -20.65 -18.36
CA VAL A 80 1.46 -20.80 -16.99
C VAL A 80 0.84 -22.19 -16.90
N PHE A 81 1.56 -23.13 -16.31
CA PHE A 81 1.08 -24.50 -16.08
C PHE A 81 1.32 -24.91 -14.63
N LEU A 82 0.30 -25.49 -14.01
CA LEU A 82 0.26 -25.84 -12.59
C LEU A 82 -0.28 -27.26 -12.44
N THR A 83 0.29 -28.06 -11.54
CA THR A 83 -0.25 -29.39 -11.23
C THR A 83 -1.01 -29.34 -9.91
N ALA A 84 -2.31 -29.60 -9.96
CA ALA A 84 -3.14 -29.85 -8.78
C ALA A 84 -3.06 -31.34 -8.43
N GLU A 85 -2.39 -31.68 -7.34
CA GLU A 85 -2.27 -33.04 -6.83
C GLU A 85 -3.37 -33.33 -5.81
N LEU A 86 -4.12 -34.40 -6.05
CA LEU A 86 -5.24 -34.86 -5.24
C LEU A 86 -4.96 -36.24 -4.68
N SER A 87 -4.76 -36.33 -3.37
CA SER A 87 -4.58 -37.60 -2.67
C SER A 87 -5.86 -38.01 -1.97
N ASN A 88 -6.51 -39.08 -2.44
CA ASN A 88 -7.58 -39.74 -1.70
C ASN A 88 -6.97 -40.52 -0.54
N ARG A 89 -7.36 -40.18 0.70
CA ARG A 89 -6.90 -40.81 1.95
C ARG A 89 -7.88 -41.86 2.49
N ARG A 90 -8.92 -42.20 1.73
CA ARG A 90 -9.88 -43.25 2.05
C ARG A 90 -9.56 -44.56 1.34
N ASN A 91 -10.06 -45.65 1.93
CA ASN A 91 -9.99 -47.01 1.39
C ASN A 91 -11.07 -47.28 0.32
N ASP A 92 -11.94 -46.32 0.04
CA ASP A 92 -12.99 -46.37 -0.98
C ASP A 92 -12.81 -45.26 -2.05
N PRO A 93 -13.31 -45.46 -3.29
CA PRO A 93 -13.20 -44.45 -4.34
C PRO A 93 -14.06 -43.22 -4.03
N GLN A 94 -13.55 -42.02 -4.32
CA GLN A 94 -14.29 -40.77 -4.17
C GLN A 94 -14.50 -40.10 -5.53
N THR A 95 -15.73 -39.66 -5.81
CA THR A 95 -16.00 -38.75 -6.92
C THR A 95 -15.97 -37.32 -6.39
N VAL A 96 -15.07 -36.49 -6.92
CA VAL A 96 -14.94 -35.08 -6.54
C VAL A 96 -15.21 -34.19 -7.75
N ARG A 97 -16.00 -33.13 -7.54
CA ARG A 97 -16.07 -31.99 -8.45
C ARG A 97 -14.92 -31.07 -8.12
N LEU A 98 -14.00 -30.90 -9.06
CA LEU A 98 -12.97 -29.88 -9.03
C LEU A 98 -13.49 -28.64 -9.74
N SER A 99 -13.21 -27.49 -9.15
CA SER A 99 -13.45 -26.19 -9.75
C SER A 99 -12.25 -25.29 -9.49
N TYR A 100 -11.97 -24.38 -10.41
CA TYR A 100 -10.99 -23.32 -10.20
C TYR A 100 -11.58 -21.96 -10.55
N SER A 101 -11.12 -20.94 -9.83
CA SER A 101 -11.30 -19.52 -10.13
C SER A 101 -9.91 -18.89 -10.17
N LEU A 102 -9.60 -18.21 -11.27
CA LEU A 102 -8.40 -17.39 -11.44
C LEU A 102 -8.82 -15.92 -11.47
N ARG A 103 -8.26 -15.12 -10.56
CA ARG A 103 -8.43 -13.67 -10.52
C ARG A 103 -7.11 -12.96 -10.76
N ASN A 104 -7.17 -11.79 -11.39
CA ASN A 104 -6.00 -10.91 -11.56
C ASN A 104 -5.72 -10.10 -10.29
N TYR A 105 -4.72 -9.21 -10.34
CA TYR A 105 -4.34 -8.35 -9.21
C TYR A 105 -5.43 -7.37 -8.77
N MET A 106 -6.47 -7.13 -9.57
CA MET A 106 -7.65 -6.33 -9.25
C MET A 106 -8.82 -7.17 -8.67
N ASP A 107 -8.57 -8.44 -8.34
CA ASP A 107 -9.58 -9.44 -7.95
C ASP A 107 -10.67 -9.73 -9.00
N GLU A 108 -10.45 -9.34 -10.26
CA GLU A 108 -11.36 -9.61 -11.38
C GLU A 108 -11.17 -11.06 -11.86
N GLU A 109 -12.25 -11.83 -11.99
CA GLU A 109 -12.20 -13.20 -12.50
C GLU A 109 -11.86 -13.21 -14.00
N VAL A 110 -10.68 -13.73 -14.33
CA VAL A 110 -10.14 -13.79 -15.70
C VAL A 110 -10.27 -15.18 -16.33
N ALA A 111 -10.40 -16.23 -15.51
CA ALA A 111 -10.73 -17.57 -15.97
C ALA A 111 -11.34 -18.42 -14.85
N ALA A 112 -12.34 -19.24 -15.16
CA ALA A 112 -12.87 -20.25 -14.27
C ALA A 112 -13.15 -21.55 -15.04
N GLY A 113 -13.20 -22.67 -14.33
CA GLY A 113 -13.45 -23.96 -14.96
C GLY A 113 -13.73 -25.07 -13.95
N GLN A 114 -14.29 -26.18 -14.43
CA GLN A 114 -14.74 -27.28 -13.59
C GLN A 114 -14.57 -28.64 -14.28
N ARG A 115 -14.23 -29.67 -13.51
CA ARG A 115 -14.03 -31.06 -13.96
C ARG A 115 -14.49 -32.01 -12.87
N VAL A 116 -15.02 -33.18 -13.25
CA VAL A 116 -15.29 -34.26 -12.30
C VAL A 116 -14.16 -35.28 -12.39
N VAL A 117 -13.60 -35.66 -11.24
CA VAL A 117 -12.49 -36.62 -11.13
C VAL A 117 -12.90 -37.73 -10.18
N THR A 118 -12.60 -38.98 -10.56
CA THR A 118 -12.80 -40.15 -9.69
C THR A 118 -11.45 -40.57 -9.11
N LEU A 119 -11.26 -40.38 -7.80
CA LEU A 119 -10.04 -40.71 -7.10
C LEU A 119 -10.10 -42.15 -6.59
N GLY A 120 -9.15 -42.99 -7.01
CA GLY A 120 -9.03 -44.37 -6.52
C GLY A 120 -8.67 -44.45 -5.02
N PRO A 121 -8.94 -45.57 -4.33
CA PRO A 121 -8.58 -45.78 -2.93
C PRO A 121 -7.08 -45.61 -2.66
N ASN A 122 -6.71 -44.79 -1.68
CA ASN A 122 -5.31 -44.50 -1.33
C ASN A 122 -4.43 -44.12 -2.53
N ARG A 123 -5.01 -43.49 -3.56
CA ARG A 123 -4.29 -43.03 -4.77
C ARG A 123 -4.08 -41.53 -4.75
N VAL A 124 -2.92 -41.15 -5.28
CA VAL A 124 -2.63 -39.80 -5.75
C VAL A 124 -3.08 -39.71 -7.20
N HIS A 125 -3.77 -38.63 -7.54
CA HIS A 125 -4.17 -38.26 -8.88
C HIS A 125 -3.67 -36.84 -9.18
N ALA A 126 -3.09 -36.61 -10.34
CA ALA A 126 -2.57 -35.31 -10.73
C ALA A 126 -3.39 -34.75 -11.90
N GLU A 127 -3.95 -33.56 -11.71
CA GLU A 127 -4.60 -32.78 -12.77
C GLU A 127 -3.70 -31.60 -13.13
N GLY A 128 -3.33 -31.50 -14.41
CA GLY A 128 -2.71 -30.29 -14.93
C GLY A 128 -3.76 -29.21 -15.17
N LEU A 129 -3.38 -27.97 -14.86
CA LEU A 129 -4.17 -26.77 -15.06
C LEU A 129 -3.34 -25.78 -15.86
N GLU A 130 -3.86 -25.36 -17.00
CA GLU A 130 -3.32 -24.28 -17.83
C GLU A 130 -4.29 -23.10 -17.75
N PRO A 131 -4.08 -22.13 -16.84
CA PRO A 131 -5.05 -21.08 -16.58
C PRO A 131 -5.31 -20.22 -17.83
N GLY A 132 -6.59 -20.03 -18.15
CA GLY A 132 -7.03 -19.44 -19.43
C GLY A 132 -7.45 -20.48 -20.49
N LEU A 133 -6.97 -21.72 -20.41
CA LEU A 133 -7.45 -22.86 -21.22
C LEU A 133 -8.27 -23.87 -20.42
N GLY A 134 -7.97 -24.05 -19.14
CA GLY A 134 -8.62 -25.01 -18.25
C GLY A 134 -7.76 -26.24 -17.96
N TRP A 135 -8.42 -27.36 -17.69
CA TRP A 135 -7.77 -28.60 -17.28
C TRP A 135 -7.10 -29.31 -18.47
N ALA A 136 -5.81 -29.63 -18.34
CA ALA A 136 -4.98 -30.20 -19.41
C ALA A 136 -4.04 -31.27 -18.86
N GLU A 137 -3.85 -32.38 -19.58
CA GLU A 137 -2.97 -33.48 -19.12
C GLU A 137 -1.48 -33.15 -19.20
N ARG A 138 -1.11 -32.17 -20.04
CA ARG A 138 0.25 -31.67 -20.29
C ARG A 138 0.18 -30.20 -20.67
N PRO A 139 1.27 -29.42 -20.51
CA PRO A 139 1.35 -28.08 -21.07
C PRO A 139 1.10 -28.13 -22.58
N SER A 140 0.34 -27.16 -23.11
CA SER A 140 0.05 -27.02 -24.54
C SER A 140 1.30 -26.89 -25.42
N GLY A 141 2.42 -26.45 -24.84
CA GLY A 141 3.62 -26.04 -25.57
C GLY A 141 3.46 -24.73 -26.34
N GLN A 142 2.31 -24.06 -26.19
CA GLN A 142 2.05 -22.72 -26.73
C GLN A 142 2.34 -21.66 -25.64
N PRO A 143 2.54 -20.39 -26.01
CA PRO A 143 2.61 -19.30 -25.04
C PRO A 143 1.33 -19.23 -24.19
N SER A 144 1.45 -18.77 -22.95
CA SER A 144 0.30 -18.68 -22.04
C SER A 144 -0.89 -17.95 -22.67
N HIS A 145 -2.08 -18.56 -22.58
CA HIS A 145 -3.33 -17.96 -23.05
C HIS A 145 -3.86 -16.86 -22.12
N LEU A 146 -3.32 -16.79 -20.90
CA LEU A 146 -3.48 -15.66 -20.00
C LEU A 146 -2.80 -14.45 -20.64
N ARG A 147 -3.58 -13.47 -21.11
CA ARG A 147 -3.05 -12.28 -21.80
C ARG A 147 -2.44 -11.28 -20.83
N ASP A 148 -3.07 -11.13 -19.68
CA ASP A 148 -2.71 -10.15 -18.66
C ASP A 148 -1.43 -10.55 -17.93
N TYR A 149 -0.68 -9.55 -17.50
CA TYR A 149 0.49 -9.70 -16.63
C TYR A 149 0.13 -9.31 -15.19
N GLY A 150 1.05 -9.58 -14.27
CA GLY A 150 0.91 -9.24 -12.85
C GLY A 150 0.69 -10.44 -11.94
N ILE A 151 0.24 -10.14 -10.73
CA ILE A 151 -0.07 -11.12 -9.69
C ILE A 151 -1.46 -11.72 -9.95
N PHE A 152 -1.57 -13.04 -9.82
CA PHE A 152 -2.82 -13.77 -9.94
C PHE A 152 -3.16 -14.52 -8.66
N HIS A 153 -4.45 -14.60 -8.36
CA HIS A 153 -5.04 -15.45 -7.34
C HIS A 153 -5.73 -16.64 -7.99
N LEU A 154 -5.13 -17.82 -7.89
CA LEU A 154 -5.79 -19.08 -8.19
C LEU A 154 -6.41 -19.65 -6.91
N THR A 155 -7.71 -19.96 -6.93
CA THR A 155 -8.36 -20.83 -5.95
C THR A 155 -8.79 -22.12 -6.66
N VAL A 156 -8.38 -23.28 -6.15
CA VAL A 156 -8.90 -24.59 -6.57
C VAL A 156 -9.69 -25.20 -5.43
N THR A 157 -10.93 -25.59 -5.73
CA THR A 157 -11.88 -26.16 -4.77
C THR A 157 -12.29 -27.57 -5.21
N ALA A 158 -12.13 -28.54 -4.32
CA ALA A 158 -12.63 -29.89 -4.47
C ALA A 158 -13.87 -30.10 -3.58
N GLN A 159 -14.95 -30.62 -4.16
CA GLN A 159 -16.25 -30.80 -3.49
C GLN A 159 -16.80 -32.21 -3.74
N SER A 160 -17.37 -32.83 -2.70
CA SER A 160 -18.23 -34.02 -2.80
C SER A 160 -19.39 -33.93 -1.79
N GLU A 161 -20.17 -35.00 -1.65
CA GLU A 161 -21.23 -35.10 -0.63
C GLU A 161 -20.69 -35.06 0.81
N ASP A 162 -19.42 -35.45 0.99
CA ASP A 162 -18.72 -35.47 2.28
C ASP A 162 -18.20 -34.08 2.70
N GLY A 163 -18.17 -33.10 1.80
CA GLY A 163 -17.79 -31.73 2.11
C GLY A 163 -17.01 -31.00 1.02
N VAL A 164 -16.30 -29.95 1.43
CA VAL A 164 -15.45 -29.11 0.56
C VAL A 164 -14.01 -29.05 1.11
N THR A 165 -13.01 -28.95 0.24
CA THR A 165 -11.68 -28.46 0.59
C THR A 165 -11.18 -27.53 -0.51
N ALA A 166 -10.38 -26.53 -0.14
CA ALA A 166 -9.84 -25.56 -1.09
C ALA A 166 -8.34 -25.31 -0.84
N ARG A 167 -7.64 -24.96 -1.92
CA ARG A 167 -6.29 -24.42 -1.91
C ARG A 167 -6.23 -23.15 -2.72
N GLU A 168 -5.41 -22.23 -2.26
CA GLU A 168 -5.14 -20.97 -2.93
C GLU A 168 -3.67 -20.91 -3.30
N LEU A 169 -3.38 -20.21 -4.39
CA LEU A 169 -2.05 -19.96 -4.88
C LEU A 169 -1.98 -18.55 -5.45
N ARG A 170 -1.06 -17.74 -4.93
CA ARG A 170 -0.56 -16.54 -5.59
C ARG A 170 0.60 -16.90 -6.51
N PHE A 171 0.54 -16.44 -7.75
CA PHE A 171 1.64 -16.56 -8.71
C PHE A 171 1.81 -15.28 -9.50
N LEU A 172 3.00 -15.05 -10.04
CA LEU A 172 3.34 -13.86 -10.83
C LEU A 172 3.57 -14.26 -12.28
N ARG A 173 2.84 -13.64 -13.22
CA ARG A 173 3.17 -13.67 -14.64
C ARG A 173 3.87 -12.38 -15.00
N LEU A 174 5.19 -12.43 -15.18
CA LEU A 174 5.98 -11.27 -15.56
C LEU A 174 5.87 -10.97 -17.05
N PRO A 175 5.82 -9.69 -17.46
CA PRO A 175 6.13 -9.27 -18.81
C PRO A 175 7.65 -9.28 -19.04
N LYS A 176 8.07 -8.96 -20.26
CA LYS A 176 9.49 -8.72 -20.55
C LYS A 176 10.08 -7.62 -19.66
N LEU A 177 11.32 -7.83 -19.26
CA LEU A 177 12.11 -6.96 -18.38
C LEU A 177 13.08 -6.08 -19.18
N GLU A 178 12.65 -5.65 -20.37
CA GLU A 178 13.38 -4.70 -21.22
C GLU A 178 13.34 -3.29 -20.59
N HIS A 179 14.42 -2.51 -20.75
CA HIS A 179 14.47 -1.11 -20.32
C HIS A 179 13.83 -0.18 -21.36
N PRO A 180 13.14 0.91 -20.94
CA PRO A 180 12.80 1.28 -19.58
C PRO A 180 11.63 0.45 -19.03
N ARG A 181 11.52 0.43 -17.70
CA ARG A 181 10.54 -0.37 -16.94
C ARG A 181 10.23 0.14 -15.53
N LEU A 182 10.84 1.23 -15.07
CA LEU A 182 10.52 1.83 -13.77
C LEU A 182 9.38 2.85 -13.85
N LEU A 183 9.49 3.86 -14.73
CA LEU A 183 8.47 4.92 -14.87
C LEU A 183 7.44 4.62 -15.96
N PHE A 184 7.85 3.91 -17.01
CA PHE A 184 7.02 3.37 -18.07
C PHE A 184 7.76 2.19 -18.70
N ARG A 185 7.03 1.35 -19.43
CA ARG A 185 7.59 0.20 -20.14
C ARG A 185 7.97 0.56 -21.58
N LYS A 186 9.01 -0.06 -22.13
CA LYS A 186 9.47 0.16 -23.52
C LYS A 186 8.35 0.04 -24.58
N ASP A 187 7.37 -0.83 -24.38
CA ASP A 187 6.21 -1.01 -25.27
C ASP A 187 5.25 0.20 -25.27
N GLU A 188 5.23 1.03 -24.23
CA GLU A 188 4.39 2.23 -24.12
C GLU A 188 4.95 3.45 -24.88
N VAL A 189 6.15 3.38 -25.45
CA VAL A 189 6.80 4.51 -26.17
C VAL A 189 5.92 5.08 -27.27
N ALA A 190 5.10 4.26 -27.93
CA ALA A 190 4.15 4.70 -28.94
C ALA A 190 2.99 5.51 -28.34
N ASP A 191 2.41 5.02 -27.24
CA ASP A 191 1.28 5.67 -26.55
C ASP A 191 1.70 6.97 -25.87
N ILE A 192 2.93 7.03 -25.33
CA ILE A 192 3.53 8.27 -24.82
C ILE A 192 3.59 9.32 -25.94
N ARG A 193 4.13 8.98 -27.11
CA ARG A 193 4.17 9.89 -28.27
C ARG A 193 2.76 10.29 -28.75
N ALA A 194 1.80 9.38 -28.73
CA ALA A 194 0.41 9.66 -29.08
C ALA A 194 -0.28 10.60 -28.07
N ARG A 195 -0.01 10.47 -26.76
CA ARG A 195 -0.46 11.41 -25.72
C ARG A 195 0.18 12.78 -25.90
N MET A 196 1.49 12.84 -26.16
CA MET A 196 2.20 14.10 -26.39
C MET A 196 1.69 14.87 -27.61
N ALA A 197 1.38 14.16 -28.71
CA ALA A 197 0.86 14.75 -29.93
C ALA A 197 -0.51 15.45 -29.77
N LYS A 198 -1.27 15.15 -28.71
CA LYS A 198 -2.52 15.86 -28.37
C LYS A 198 -2.27 17.26 -27.79
N TYR A 199 -1.10 17.52 -27.22
CA TYR A 199 -0.79 18.72 -26.45
C TYR A 199 0.56 19.36 -26.84
N PRO A 200 0.82 19.60 -28.15
CA PRO A 200 2.16 19.92 -28.65
C PRO A 200 2.77 21.18 -27.99
N LYS A 201 1.95 22.19 -27.70
CA LYS A 201 2.38 23.43 -27.04
C LYS A 201 2.95 23.22 -25.64
N VAL A 202 2.35 22.32 -24.85
CA VAL A 202 2.82 22.00 -23.49
C VAL A 202 4.24 21.46 -23.57
N PHE A 203 4.48 20.55 -24.52
CA PHE A 203 5.78 19.91 -24.71
C PHE A 203 6.83 20.81 -25.37
N GLU A 204 6.42 21.68 -26.30
CA GLU A 204 7.29 22.72 -26.88
C GLU A 204 7.77 23.71 -25.80
N ARG A 205 6.85 24.25 -25.00
CA ARG A 205 7.17 25.19 -23.90
C ARG A 205 8.03 24.53 -22.83
N TYR A 206 7.75 23.28 -22.49
CA TYR A 206 8.57 22.50 -21.55
C TYR A 206 9.98 22.23 -22.09
N ALA A 207 10.13 21.85 -23.36
CA ALA A 207 11.42 21.66 -23.99
C ALA A 207 12.24 22.96 -24.06
N ALA A 208 11.59 24.10 -24.36
CA ALA A 208 12.23 25.40 -24.41
C ALA A 208 12.66 25.90 -23.01
N TRP A 209 11.82 25.69 -21.99
CA TRP A 209 12.15 25.94 -20.60
C TRP A 209 13.33 25.07 -20.14
N LEU A 210 13.23 23.74 -20.30
CA LEU A 210 14.32 22.82 -19.98
C LEU A 210 15.61 23.23 -20.68
N ARG A 211 15.59 23.56 -21.97
CA ARG A 211 16.83 23.95 -22.69
C ARG A 211 17.49 25.18 -22.08
N ARG A 212 16.71 26.23 -21.78
CA ARG A 212 17.22 27.46 -21.16
C ARG A 212 17.72 27.24 -19.73
N GLU A 213 17.01 26.44 -18.92
CA GLU A 213 17.39 26.23 -17.53
C GLU A 213 18.48 25.14 -17.37
N CYS A 214 18.50 24.05 -18.18
CA CYS A 214 19.61 23.07 -18.24
C CYS A 214 20.94 23.72 -18.76
N GLU A 215 21.01 25.04 -19.05
CA GLU A 215 22.23 25.86 -19.27
C GLU A 215 22.69 26.64 -18.01
N GLN A 216 21.85 26.73 -16.97
CA GLN A 216 22.20 27.39 -15.70
C GLN A 216 22.94 26.41 -14.78
N GLY A 217 24.07 26.84 -14.20
CA GLY A 217 25.03 25.95 -13.53
C GLY A 217 24.57 25.21 -12.26
N ASP A 218 23.37 25.50 -11.75
CA ASP A 218 22.76 24.86 -10.58
C ASP A 218 21.38 24.22 -10.90
N PHE A 219 21.01 24.06 -12.18
CA PHE A 219 19.73 23.45 -12.56
C PHE A 219 19.72 21.92 -12.43
N LEU A 220 20.81 21.28 -12.86
CA LEU A 220 21.06 19.85 -12.70
C LEU A 220 21.97 19.57 -11.50
N PRO A 221 21.84 18.40 -10.85
CA PRO A 221 22.78 17.97 -9.83
C PRO A 221 24.20 17.84 -10.40
N LYS A 222 25.23 18.11 -9.59
CA LYS A 222 26.65 17.99 -9.99
C LYS A 222 27.19 16.56 -9.86
N GLY A 223 26.39 15.64 -9.31
CA GLY A 223 26.67 14.22 -9.14
C GLY A 223 25.51 13.53 -8.42
N LEU A 224 25.57 12.20 -8.31
CA LEU A 224 24.50 11.37 -7.72
C LEU A 224 24.75 10.96 -6.24
N ALA A 225 25.86 11.41 -5.66
CA ALA A 225 26.19 11.25 -4.25
C ALA A 225 25.97 12.57 -3.50
N GLY A 226 25.57 12.53 -2.23
CA GLY A 226 25.22 13.70 -1.42
C GLY A 226 26.40 14.65 -1.22
N ALA A 227 27.63 14.13 -1.22
CA ALA A 227 28.85 14.93 -1.21
C ALA A 227 29.05 15.83 -2.46
N ALA A 228 28.36 15.53 -3.57
CA ALA A 228 28.32 16.37 -4.77
C ALA A 228 27.17 17.40 -4.76
N LEU A 229 26.25 17.28 -3.80
CA LEU A 229 25.01 18.08 -3.71
C LEU A 229 25.05 19.07 -2.55
N LEU A 230 25.77 18.76 -1.46
CA LEU A 230 25.93 19.62 -0.29
C LEU A 230 27.40 19.85 0.05
N PRO A 231 27.82 21.09 0.37
CA PRO A 231 29.13 21.34 0.96
C PRO A 231 29.31 20.58 2.27
N MET A 232 30.43 19.85 2.41
CA MET A 232 30.74 18.98 3.56
C MET A 232 30.63 19.66 4.94
N THR A 233 30.75 20.99 5.01
CA THR A 233 30.55 21.76 6.25
C THR A 233 29.08 21.78 6.69
N GLN A 234 28.14 21.95 5.76
CA GLN A 234 26.70 21.94 6.05
C GLN A 234 26.20 20.53 6.39
N TYR A 235 26.82 19.49 5.83
CA TYR A 235 26.48 18.08 6.09
C TYR A 235 26.62 17.69 7.57
N ARG A 236 27.58 18.28 8.31
CA ARG A 236 27.76 18.03 9.75
C ARG A 236 26.77 18.79 10.63
N ASP A 237 26.33 19.97 10.22
CA ASP A 237 25.40 20.79 10.99
C ASP A 237 23.93 20.41 10.74
N LEU A 238 23.63 19.65 9.69
CA LEU A 238 22.27 19.18 9.39
C LEU A 238 21.62 18.32 10.49
N PHE A 239 22.41 17.54 11.25
CA PHE A 239 21.92 16.80 12.41
C PHE A 239 21.72 17.69 13.67
N ARG A 240 21.98 19.00 13.57
CA ARG A 240 21.81 19.99 14.64
C ARG A 240 20.84 21.10 14.29
N ILE A 241 20.73 21.47 13.01
CA ILE A 241 19.78 22.47 12.55
C ILE A 241 18.39 21.82 12.51
N SER A 242 17.39 22.55 12.99
CA SER A 242 15.99 22.09 13.03
C SER A 242 15.49 21.64 11.65
N SER A 243 14.47 20.78 11.68
CA SER A 243 13.80 20.11 10.54
C SER A 243 13.24 21.02 9.43
N GLN A 244 13.48 22.33 9.48
CA GLN A 244 13.13 23.32 8.46
C GLN A 244 14.32 23.71 7.55
N ALA A 245 15.55 23.25 7.83
CA ALA A 245 16.68 23.48 6.94
C ALA A 245 16.60 22.60 5.69
N ARG A 246 16.58 23.24 4.52
CA ARG A 246 16.34 22.67 3.17
C ARG A 246 17.20 21.48 2.75
N ALA A 247 18.31 21.19 3.41
CA ALA A 247 19.31 20.31 2.84
C ALA A 247 19.00 18.83 3.07
N TRP A 248 19.30 18.03 2.03
CA TRP A 248 19.11 16.58 1.91
C TRP A 248 17.74 16.07 1.43
N ARG A 249 16.87 16.91 0.82
CA ARG A 249 15.68 16.45 0.05
C ARG A 249 15.42 17.32 -1.19
N GLU A 250 16.25 17.18 -2.21
CA GLU A 250 16.24 17.94 -3.46
C GLU A 250 15.34 17.29 -4.53
N TYR A 251 14.05 17.11 -4.20
CA TYR A 251 13.09 16.46 -5.12
C TYR A 251 12.93 17.21 -6.46
N ASP A 252 13.06 18.54 -6.47
CA ASP A 252 13.07 19.30 -7.71
C ASP A 252 14.29 18.99 -8.59
N LEU A 253 15.49 18.77 -8.03
CA LEU A 253 16.66 18.35 -8.82
C LEU A 253 16.45 16.98 -9.45
N ALA A 254 15.82 16.06 -8.71
CA ALA A 254 15.45 14.74 -9.23
C ALA A 254 14.48 14.84 -10.43
N TRP A 255 13.44 15.68 -10.34
CA TRP A 255 12.50 15.87 -11.44
C TRP A 255 13.06 16.69 -12.60
N ARG A 256 14.01 17.61 -12.38
CA ARG A 256 14.74 18.30 -13.45
C ARG A 256 15.66 17.35 -14.21
N MET A 257 16.37 16.47 -13.49
CA MET A 257 17.21 15.41 -14.06
C MET A 257 16.39 14.45 -14.92
N LEU A 258 15.27 13.94 -14.39
CA LEU A 258 14.32 13.12 -15.15
C LEU A 258 13.64 13.91 -16.28
N GLY A 259 13.47 15.22 -16.14
CA GLY A 259 12.97 16.14 -17.17
C GLY A 259 13.92 16.31 -18.36
N CYS A 260 15.18 16.69 -18.15
CA CYS A 260 16.17 16.73 -19.23
C CYS A 260 16.31 15.31 -19.86
N GLN A 261 16.20 14.20 -19.09
CA GLN A 261 16.28 12.82 -19.65
C GLN A 261 15.04 12.43 -20.46
N PHE A 262 13.84 12.76 -20.00
CA PHE A 262 12.61 12.58 -20.76
C PHE A 262 12.66 13.38 -22.07
N ALA A 263 13.19 14.60 -22.01
CA ALA A 263 13.39 15.43 -23.19
C ALA A 263 14.37 14.79 -24.19
N ALA A 264 15.47 14.19 -23.72
CA ALA A 264 16.41 13.43 -24.54
C ALA A 264 15.79 12.23 -25.30
N LEU A 265 14.71 11.64 -24.77
CA LEU A 265 14.00 10.52 -25.41
C LEU A 265 12.89 10.97 -26.37
N PHE A 266 12.17 12.04 -26.03
CA PHE A 266 10.89 12.37 -26.67
C PHE A 266 10.78 13.77 -27.28
N LEU A 267 11.66 14.71 -26.90
CA LEU A 267 11.57 16.14 -27.28
C LEU A 267 12.76 16.63 -28.14
N GLU A 268 13.89 15.92 -28.14
CA GLU A 268 14.99 16.20 -29.07
C GLU A 268 14.59 15.90 -30.52
N ARG A 269 15.02 16.75 -31.44
CA ARG A 269 14.87 16.50 -32.87
C ARG A 269 15.86 15.42 -33.31
N PRO A 270 15.56 14.62 -34.35
CA PRO A 270 16.50 13.61 -34.85
C PRO A 270 17.88 14.22 -35.17
N GLY A 271 18.91 13.75 -34.47
CA GLY A 271 20.30 14.23 -34.59
C GLY A 271 20.71 15.32 -33.59
N GLU A 272 19.80 15.84 -32.78
CA GLU A 272 20.16 16.64 -31.59
C GLU A 272 20.53 15.72 -30.41
N THR A 273 21.49 16.17 -29.59
CA THR A 273 22.00 15.46 -28.40
C THR A 273 22.27 16.41 -27.22
N PHE A 274 21.61 17.57 -27.20
CA PHE A 274 21.79 18.61 -26.19
C PHE A 274 21.53 18.10 -24.77
N PHE A 275 20.36 17.49 -24.52
CA PHE A 275 20.01 17.03 -23.18
C PHE A 275 20.84 15.81 -22.77
N GLN A 276 21.18 14.94 -23.73
CA GLN A 276 22.11 13.82 -23.51
C GLN A 276 23.50 14.33 -23.09
N ALA A 277 23.99 15.40 -23.72
CA ALA A 277 25.27 16.02 -23.36
C ALA A 277 25.24 16.65 -21.96
N GLN A 278 24.14 17.30 -21.55
CA GLN A 278 23.99 17.84 -20.19
C GLN A 278 23.97 16.74 -19.11
N LEU A 279 23.44 15.56 -19.43
CA LEU A 279 23.33 14.42 -18.51
C LEU A 279 24.56 13.48 -18.54
N ALA A 280 25.47 13.66 -19.49
CA ALA A 280 26.61 12.76 -19.72
C ALA A 280 27.54 12.62 -18.50
N SER A 281 27.63 13.64 -17.64
CA SER A 281 28.39 13.58 -16.38
C SER A 281 27.71 12.70 -15.33
N LEU A 282 26.38 12.77 -15.22
CA LEU A 282 25.58 11.98 -14.28
C LEU A 282 25.51 10.51 -14.70
N LEU A 283 25.32 10.24 -15.98
CA LEU A 283 25.34 8.87 -16.54
C LEU A 283 26.73 8.21 -16.43
N LYS A 284 27.80 9.00 -16.25
CA LYS A 284 29.16 8.51 -16.00
C LYS A 284 29.55 8.47 -14.51
N ALA A 285 28.59 8.69 -13.60
CA ALA A 285 28.83 8.57 -12.18
C ALA A 285 29.39 7.19 -11.80
N THR A 286 30.34 7.18 -10.86
CA THR A 286 30.98 5.98 -10.32
C THR A 286 30.37 5.52 -8.99
N GLY A 287 29.37 6.23 -8.48
CA GLY A 287 28.68 5.93 -7.23
C GLY A 287 27.51 6.87 -6.97
N THR A 288 26.68 6.48 -6.02
CA THR A 288 25.50 7.20 -5.52
C THR A 288 25.34 6.92 -4.02
N ASP A 289 24.60 7.76 -3.31
CA ASP A 289 24.33 7.54 -1.88
C ASP A 289 23.29 6.43 -1.68
N MET A 290 23.48 5.62 -0.64
CA MET A 290 22.43 4.76 -0.12
C MET A 290 21.34 5.58 0.57
N TYR A 291 20.09 5.16 0.42
CA TYR A 291 18.95 5.58 1.23
C TYR A 291 18.20 4.33 1.73
N CYS A 292 17.18 4.53 2.58
CA CYS A 292 16.13 3.54 2.79
C CYS A 292 14.88 3.97 2.01
N MET A 293 14.33 3.09 1.18
CA MET A 293 13.15 3.32 0.33
C MET A 293 11.98 3.79 1.18
N TYR A 294 11.69 3.06 2.25
CA TYR A 294 10.53 3.25 3.11
C TYR A 294 10.78 4.22 4.28
N HIS A 295 12.02 4.63 4.51
CA HIS A 295 12.44 5.57 5.55
C HIS A 295 13.44 6.57 4.95
N HIS A 296 12.93 7.38 4.04
CA HIS A 296 13.80 8.07 3.10
C HIS A 296 14.48 9.32 3.67
N HIS A 297 15.81 9.23 3.80
CA HIS A 297 16.74 10.33 4.06
C HIS A 297 17.86 10.33 3.01
N GLY A 298 17.52 10.59 1.75
CA GLY A 298 18.50 10.68 0.66
C GLY A 298 18.28 11.97 -0.15
N PRO A 299 19.27 12.40 -0.93
CA PRO A 299 19.20 13.70 -1.59
C PRO A 299 18.11 13.78 -2.68
N PHE A 300 17.72 12.67 -3.28
CA PHE A 300 16.62 12.57 -4.27
C PHE A 300 15.57 11.60 -3.75
N PHE A 301 14.31 11.72 -4.19
CA PHE A 301 13.31 10.70 -3.86
C PHE A 301 13.77 9.29 -4.28
N PRO A 302 13.38 8.23 -3.56
CA PRO A 302 13.86 6.88 -3.83
C PRO A 302 13.67 6.43 -5.28
N GLY A 303 14.77 6.07 -5.93
CA GLY A 303 14.80 5.52 -7.29
C GLY A 303 14.90 6.55 -8.42
N ALA A 304 15.04 7.85 -8.12
CA ALA A 304 15.24 8.88 -9.14
C ALA A 304 16.50 8.62 -10.00
N GLU A 305 17.60 8.23 -9.37
CA GLU A 305 18.84 7.86 -10.04
C GLU A 305 18.67 6.59 -10.88
N THR A 306 18.01 5.55 -10.36
CA THR A 306 17.76 4.34 -11.15
C THR A 306 16.84 4.60 -12.34
N ALA A 307 15.85 5.48 -12.18
CA ALA A 307 14.98 5.91 -13.27
C ALA A 307 15.74 6.70 -14.35
N LEU A 308 16.72 7.55 -14.00
CA LEU A 308 17.59 8.20 -14.98
C LEU A 308 18.31 7.17 -15.87
N PHE A 309 18.95 6.16 -15.26
CA PHE A 309 19.67 5.12 -16.02
C PHE A 309 18.73 4.21 -16.80
N ASP A 310 17.60 3.81 -16.22
CA ASP A 310 16.56 2.98 -16.86
C ASP A 310 16.01 3.64 -18.13
N LEU A 311 15.75 4.96 -18.08
CA LEU A 311 15.36 5.75 -19.24
C LEU A 311 16.48 5.87 -20.29
N ALA A 312 17.72 6.10 -19.85
CA ALA A 312 18.86 6.24 -20.77
C ALA A 312 19.18 4.92 -21.51
N ALA A 313 18.92 3.77 -20.87
CA ALA A 313 19.09 2.43 -21.45
C ALA A 313 18.17 2.12 -22.65
N LEU A 314 17.19 2.98 -22.95
CA LEU A 314 16.37 2.85 -24.18
C LEU A 314 17.19 3.03 -25.46
N ASN A 315 18.17 3.95 -25.44
CA ASN A 315 18.88 4.43 -26.63
C ASN A 315 20.36 4.01 -26.69
N SER A 316 20.92 3.41 -25.63
CA SER A 316 22.33 3.01 -25.55
C SER A 316 22.51 1.82 -24.61
N ASP A 317 23.57 1.04 -24.82
CA ASP A 317 23.98 -0.05 -23.93
C ASP A 317 24.90 0.41 -22.79
N GLU A 318 25.60 1.56 -22.93
CA GLU A 318 26.46 2.12 -21.86
C GLU A 318 25.70 2.33 -20.52
N PRO A 319 24.45 2.85 -20.51
CA PRO A 319 23.65 2.91 -19.28
C PRO A 319 23.27 1.54 -18.69
N LYS A 320 23.14 0.48 -19.49
CA LYS A 320 22.84 -0.89 -19.01
C LYS A 320 24.04 -1.49 -18.30
N GLU A 321 25.23 -1.34 -18.90
CA GLU A 321 26.49 -1.72 -18.23
C GLU A 321 26.69 -0.92 -16.93
N ALA A 322 26.35 0.37 -16.93
CA ALA A 322 26.39 1.19 -15.73
C ALA A 322 25.39 0.73 -14.66
N ILE A 323 24.17 0.29 -15.04
CA ILE A 323 23.18 -0.28 -14.12
C ILE A 323 23.75 -1.50 -13.39
N GLN A 324 24.30 -2.48 -14.11
CA GLN A 324 24.88 -3.67 -13.49
C GLN A 324 26.07 -3.34 -12.59
N ARG A 325 26.91 -2.37 -12.99
CA ARG A 325 28.07 -1.94 -12.21
C ARG A 325 27.69 -1.19 -10.92
N LEU A 326 26.70 -0.29 -10.98
CA LEU A 326 26.34 0.60 -9.88
C LEU A 326 25.33 -0.02 -8.91
N PHE A 327 24.29 -0.66 -9.45
CA PHE A 327 23.12 -1.12 -8.70
C PHE A 327 23.14 -2.63 -8.44
N GLY A 328 23.68 -3.41 -9.38
CA GLY A 328 23.82 -4.87 -9.27
C GLY A 328 24.43 -5.39 -7.95
N PRO A 329 25.49 -4.77 -7.37
CA PRO A 329 26.07 -5.19 -6.10
C PRO A 329 25.12 -5.08 -4.88
N ARG A 330 23.93 -4.49 -5.04
CA ARG A 330 22.88 -4.34 -4.02
C ARG A 330 21.57 -5.03 -4.39
N MET A 331 21.54 -5.82 -5.46
CA MET A 331 20.36 -6.59 -5.85
C MET A 331 19.91 -7.50 -4.69
N GLY A 332 18.69 -7.30 -4.20
CA GLY A 332 18.10 -7.96 -3.03
C GLY A 332 18.05 -7.12 -1.75
N ASP A 333 18.69 -5.94 -1.71
CA ASP A 333 18.63 -4.99 -0.59
C ASP A 333 17.40 -4.08 -0.72
N MET A 334 16.32 -4.37 0.01
CA MET A 334 15.05 -3.64 -0.06
C MET A 334 15.16 -2.19 0.47
N ASN A 335 16.26 -1.82 1.15
CA ASN A 335 16.53 -0.40 1.47
C ASN A 335 16.74 0.42 0.20
N VAL A 336 17.36 -0.17 -0.82
CA VAL A 336 17.53 0.43 -2.15
C VAL A 336 16.72 -0.35 -3.18
N PHE A 337 15.45 -0.62 -2.86
CA PHE A 337 14.55 -1.44 -3.68
C PHE A 337 14.56 -1.12 -5.20
N PRO A 338 14.58 0.15 -5.66
CA PRO A 338 14.65 0.47 -7.09
C PRO A 338 15.95 -0.01 -7.77
N TRP A 339 17.05 -0.11 -7.02
CA TRP A 339 18.34 -0.66 -7.49
C TRP A 339 18.21 -2.15 -7.80
N THR A 340 17.43 -2.87 -6.98
CA THR A 340 17.07 -4.26 -7.25
C THR A 340 16.22 -4.37 -8.51
N LEU A 341 15.16 -3.56 -8.64
CA LEU A 341 14.26 -3.60 -9.80
C LEU A 341 14.98 -3.31 -11.13
N VAL A 342 15.85 -2.30 -11.17
CA VAL A 342 16.57 -1.93 -12.40
C VAL A 342 17.67 -2.95 -12.75
N ALA A 343 18.33 -3.55 -11.77
CA ALA A 343 19.42 -4.52 -12.02
C ALA A 343 18.94 -5.93 -12.41
N LEU A 344 17.65 -6.24 -12.29
CA LEU A 344 17.08 -7.55 -12.64
C LEU A 344 17.05 -7.79 -14.17
N GLU A 345 18.18 -8.12 -14.78
CA GLU A 345 18.29 -8.42 -16.21
C GLU A 345 17.96 -9.88 -16.57
N GLU A 346 17.62 -10.08 -17.84
CA GLU A 346 17.42 -11.39 -18.47
C GLU A 346 18.75 -12.05 -18.87
N PRO A 347 18.85 -13.40 -18.93
CA PRO A 347 17.85 -14.36 -18.49
C PRO A 347 17.73 -14.41 -16.96
N LEU A 348 16.54 -14.76 -16.47
CA LEU A 348 16.26 -14.87 -15.04
C LEU A 348 16.86 -16.17 -14.47
N THR A 349 17.96 -16.04 -13.73
CA THR A 349 18.55 -17.15 -12.95
C THR A 349 17.62 -17.58 -11.81
N PRO A 350 17.78 -18.79 -11.23
CA PRO A 350 16.97 -19.25 -10.11
C PRO A 350 16.94 -18.25 -8.94
N GLU A 351 18.06 -17.59 -8.64
CA GLU A 351 18.19 -16.59 -7.59
C GLU A 351 17.37 -15.33 -7.90
N LYS A 352 17.44 -14.84 -9.16
CA LYS A 352 16.60 -13.71 -9.62
C LYS A 352 15.11 -14.06 -9.53
N ARG A 353 14.73 -15.29 -9.86
CA ARG A 353 13.33 -15.77 -9.77
C ARG A 353 12.87 -15.92 -8.32
N ALA A 354 13.73 -16.40 -7.42
CA ALA A 354 13.48 -16.44 -5.98
C ALA A 354 13.25 -15.04 -5.40
N MET A 355 14.10 -14.09 -5.81
CA MET A 355 13.99 -12.68 -5.40
C MET A 355 12.70 -12.04 -5.92
N LEU A 356 12.35 -12.23 -7.19
CA LEU A 356 11.08 -11.74 -7.75
C LEU A 356 9.85 -12.41 -7.09
N GLY A 357 9.92 -13.70 -6.74
CA GLY A 357 8.89 -14.37 -5.94
C GLY A 357 8.77 -13.82 -4.52
N LYS A 358 9.86 -13.38 -3.90
CA LYS A 358 9.85 -12.67 -2.60
C LYS A 358 9.32 -11.25 -2.70
N ILE A 359 9.60 -10.54 -3.80
CA ILE A 359 9.00 -9.24 -4.10
C ILE A 359 7.49 -9.41 -4.34
N MET A 360 7.04 -10.46 -5.05
CA MET A 360 5.61 -10.80 -5.17
C MET A 360 4.97 -11.05 -3.80
N GLU A 361 5.60 -11.86 -2.93
CA GLU A 361 5.11 -12.14 -1.58
C GLU A 361 4.93 -10.86 -0.74
N PHE A 362 5.94 -9.98 -0.75
CA PHE A 362 5.86 -8.63 -0.18
C PHE A 362 4.71 -7.82 -0.80
N THR A 363 4.56 -7.89 -2.13
CA THR A 363 3.53 -7.18 -2.91
C THR A 363 2.12 -7.76 -2.74
N VAL A 364 1.96 -8.95 -2.17
CA VAL A 364 0.65 -9.45 -1.70
C VAL A 364 0.42 -9.06 -0.24
N ASN A 365 1.47 -9.04 0.58
CA ASN A 365 1.37 -8.77 2.00
C ASN A 365 1.01 -7.31 2.32
N TRP A 366 1.58 -6.33 1.61
CA TRP A 366 1.18 -4.92 1.77
C TRP A 366 -0.23 -4.62 1.22
N ASP A 367 -0.68 -5.37 0.20
CA ASP A 367 -1.95 -5.21 -0.50
C ASP A 367 -3.08 -5.70 0.40
N ARG A 368 -2.92 -6.89 0.98
CA ARG A 368 -3.75 -7.40 2.08
C ARG A 368 -3.82 -6.44 3.26
N PHE A 369 -2.71 -5.79 3.60
CA PHE A 369 -2.63 -4.86 4.71
C PHE A 369 -3.36 -3.53 4.43
N PHE A 370 -3.11 -2.88 3.29
CA PHE A 370 -3.81 -1.63 2.93
C PHE A 370 -5.29 -1.86 2.59
N ALA A 371 -5.64 -3.00 1.98
CA ALA A 371 -7.03 -3.40 1.79
C ALA A 371 -7.74 -3.61 3.13
N ALA A 372 -7.08 -4.23 4.12
CA ALA A 372 -7.63 -4.39 5.46
C ALA A 372 -7.89 -3.04 6.17
N HIS A 373 -7.08 -2.00 5.93
CA HIS A 373 -7.36 -0.63 6.41
C HIS A 373 -8.48 0.07 5.65
N CYS A 374 -8.67 -0.21 4.36
CA CYS A 374 -9.52 0.59 3.47
C CYS A 374 -11.00 0.57 3.82
N GLY A 375 -11.51 -0.55 4.35
CA GLY A 375 -12.93 -0.72 4.62
C GLY A 375 -13.83 -0.33 3.43
N THR A 376 -14.94 0.32 3.72
CA THR A 376 -15.93 0.72 2.70
C THR A 376 -15.62 2.05 2.01
N ARG A 377 -14.90 2.98 2.67
CA ARG A 377 -14.74 4.38 2.19
C ARG A 377 -13.30 4.91 2.17
N GLY A 378 -12.33 4.11 2.57
CA GLY A 378 -10.94 4.52 2.78
C GLY A 378 -10.51 4.37 4.24
N GLY A 379 -9.21 4.52 4.47
CA GLY A 379 -8.60 4.38 5.78
C GLY A 379 -7.16 4.87 5.78
N LEU A 380 -6.56 4.89 6.97
CA LEU A 380 -5.33 5.63 7.27
C LEU A 380 -4.02 4.92 6.88
N TRP A 381 -4.11 3.67 6.38
CA TRP A 381 -3.01 2.73 6.09
C TRP A 381 -2.09 2.42 7.29
N TRP A 382 -1.42 3.39 7.88
CA TRP A 382 -0.80 3.37 9.22
C TRP A 382 -0.50 4.79 9.74
N LEU A 383 -0.77 5.84 8.96
CA LEU A 383 -0.40 7.23 9.23
C LEU A 383 -1.64 8.08 9.53
N ASN A 384 -1.56 8.87 10.58
CA ASN A 384 -2.60 9.85 10.92
C ASN A 384 -2.53 11.05 9.94
N PRO A 385 -3.62 11.81 9.69
CA PRO A 385 -3.57 13.02 8.85
C PRO A 385 -2.65 14.14 9.38
N ARG A 386 -2.18 13.96 10.62
CA ARG A 386 -1.27 14.81 11.38
C ARG A 386 0.18 14.32 11.37
N THR A 387 0.45 13.10 10.86
CA THR A 387 1.78 12.48 10.85
C THR A 387 2.65 13.10 9.76
N TRP A 388 3.86 13.54 10.13
CA TRP A 388 4.79 14.24 9.23
C TRP A 388 5.82 13.31 8.55
N CYS A 389 5.50 12.03 8.44
CA CYS A 389 6.29 11.07 7.67
C CYS A 389 5.78 10.98 6.22
N HIS A 390 6.71 11.14 5.29
CA HIS A 390 6.56 10.95 3.83
C HIS A 390 6.69 9.48 3.41
N CYS A 391 6.63 8.54 4.36
CA CYS A 391 6.94 7.13 4.13
C CYS A 391 5.89 6.42 3.25
N SER A 392 4.61 6.82 3.36
CA SER A 392 3.56 6.30 2.47
C SER A 392 3.75 6.78 1.04
N THR A 393 3.95 8.08 0.85
CA THR A 393 4.16 8.70 -0.46
C THR A 393 5.50 8.30 -1.09
N SER A 394 6.63 8.68 -0.48
CA SER A 394 7.96 8.43 -1.06
C SER A 394 8.43 6.98 -0.94
N GLY A 395 7.91 6.20 0.01
CA GLY A 395 8.20 4.77 0.12
C GLY A 395 7.26 3.96 -0.77
N TYR A 396 6.02 3.83 -0.33
CA TYR A 396 5.10 2.87 -0.94
C TYR A 396 4.45 3.31 -2.25
N MET A 397 4.08 4.59 -2.44
CA MET A 397 3.52 5.01 -3.74
C MET A 397 4.56 4.93 -4.86
N LEU A 398 5.83 5.26 -4.58
CA LEU A 398 6.91 5.05 -5.54
C LEU A 398 7.22 3.56 -5.76
N THR A 399 7.24 2.73 -4.70
CA THR A 399 7.31 1.27 -4.84
C THR A 399 6.18 0.73 -5.72
N ALA A 400 4.94 1.23 -5.56
CA ALA A 400 3.78 0.85 -6.37
C ALA A 400 3.92 1.27 -7.82
N LEU A 401 4.43 2.48 -8.07
CA LEU A 401 4.71 2.97 -9.41
C LEU A 401 5.72 2.06 -10.14
N TYR A 402 6.87 1.78 -9.51
CA TYR A 402 7.89 0.91 -10.11
C TYR A 402 7.37 -0.52 -10.31
N LEU A 403 6.67 -1.08 -9.32
CA LEU A 403 6.08 -2.42 -9.43
C LEU A 403 4.99 -2.52 -10.49
N SER A 404 4.15 -1.50 -10.66
CA SER A 404 3.10 -1.51 -11.69
C SER A 404 3.69 -1.68 -13.10
N ASN A 405 4.85 -1.08 -13.37
CA ASN A 405 5.53 -1.21 -14.65
C ASN A 405 6.32 -2.52 -14.79
N VAL A 406 7.01 -2.95 -13.73
CA VAL A 406 7.80 -4.20 -13.72
C VAL A 406 6.91 -5.45 -13.78
N PHE A 407 5.77 -5.46 -13.08
CA PHE A 407 4.82 -6.57 -13.08
C PHE A 407 3.77 -6.47 -14.20
N GLY A 408 3.62 -5.31 -14.86
CA GLY A 408 2.63 -5.12 -15.92
C GLY A 408 1.20 -4.97 -15.39
N GLU A 409 1.05 -4.21 -14.32
CA GLU A 409 -0.19 -3.94 -13.58
C GLU A 409 -0.67 -2.48 -13.77
N PRO A 410 -1.01 -2.03 -14.98
CA PRO A 410 -1.29 -0.62 -15.29
C PRO A 410 -2.50 -0.04 -14.54
N ARG A 411 -3.33 -0.89 -13.91
CA ARG A 411 -4.50 -0.48 -13.12
C ARG A 411 -4.25 -0.56 -11.60
N LEU A 412 -3.02 -0.78 -11.13
CA LEU A 412 -2.72 -0.92 -9.70
C LEU A 412 -3.28 0.26 -8.87
N PHE A 413 -3.16 1.49 -9.37
CA PHE A 413 -3.67 2.70 -8.69
C PHE A 413 -5.20 2.88 -8.78
N ASP A 414 -5.94 2.07 -9.55
CA ASP A 414 -7.41 2.00 -9.49
C ASP A 414 -7.89 1.32 -8.20
N LYS A 415 -7.01 0.62 -7.44
CA LYS A 415 -7.41 -0.08 -6.21
C LYS A 415 -7.97 0.89 -5.16
N PRO A 416 -9.10 0.56 -4.49
CA PRO A 416 -9.80 1.49 -3.61
C PRO A 416 -8.93 2.11 -2.51
N TYR A 417 -7.96 1.36 -1.96
CA TYR A 417 -7.15 1.83 -0.84
C TYR A 417 -6.18 2.96 -1.20
N PHE A 418 -5.76 3.12 -2.47
CA PHE A 418 -4.93 4.26 -2.89
C PHE A 418 -5.73 5.57 -2.85
N ARG A 419 -6.93 5.55 -3.44
CA ARG A 419 -7.85 6.69 -3.42
C ARG A 419 -8.39 6.95 -2.00
N GLY A 420 -8.71 5.87 -1.28
CA GLY A 420 -9.27 5.87 0.06
C GLY A 420 -8.35 6.49 1.12
N LEU A 421 -7.02 6.37 0.97
CA LEU A 421 -6.06 7.09 1.83
C LEU A 421 -6.27 8.61 1.75
N PHE A 422 -6.30 9.16 0.54
CA PHE A 422 -6.49 10.60 0.35
C PHE A 422 -7.88 11.04 0.80
N THR A 423 -8.93 10.27 0.50
CA THR A 423 -10.28 10.52 1.00
C THR A 423 -10.32 10.56 2.53
N PHE A 424 -9.66 9.62 3.22
CA PHE A 424 -9.56 9.63 4.68
C PHE A 424 -8.83 10.88 5.19
N HIS A 425 -7.65 11.18 4.64
CA HIS A 425 -6.83 12.33 5.06
C HIS A 425 -7.55 13.67 4.85
N ASP A 426 -8.24 13.83 3.73
CA ASP A 426 -9.00 15.02 3.35
C ASP A 426 -10.24 15.26 4.24
N TYR A 427 -10.89 14.20 4.72
CA TYR A 427 -12.08 14.28 5.59
C TYR A 427 -11.77 14.39 7.08
N ALA A 428 -10.79 13.60 7.54
CA ALA A 428 -10.45 13.47 8.95
C ALA A 428 -9.49 14.58 9.43
N HIS A 429 -8.85 15.30 8.52
CA HIS A 429 -8.21 16.58 8.84
C HIS A 429 -9.27 17.69 8.90
N PRO A 430 -9.23 18.57 9.92
CA PRO A 430 -10.14 19.71 10.01
C PRO A 430 -9.99 20.69 8.83
N ARG A 431 -11.11 21.28 8.42
CA ARG A 431 -11.19 22.13 7.22
C ARG A 431 -10.54 23.50 7.42
N PHE A 432 -10.52 24.01 8.65
CA PHE A 432 -9.99 25.32 9.03
C PHE A 432 -9.11 25.22 10.27
N ASP A 433 -8.15 26.13 10.40
CA ASP A 433 -7.20 26.22 11.51
C ASP A 433 -6.83 27.68 11.76
N ASN A 434 -7.72 28.42 12.43
CA ASN A 434 -7.56 29.87 12.63
C ASN A 434 -6.38 30.20 13.55
N LYS A 435 -5.83 29.21 14.26
CA LYS A 435 -4.75 29.36 15.25
C LYS A 435 -3.42 28.78 14.78
N GLY A 436 -3.35 28.18 13.58
CA GLY A 436 -2.12 27.58 13.04
C GLY A 436 -1.61 26.38 13.83
N LEU A 437 -2.49 25.69 14.57
CA LEU A 437 -2.16 24.55 15.43
C LEU A 437 -1.91 23.26 14.63
N LEU A 438 -2.43 23.19 13.41
CA LEU A 438 -2.39 22.00 12.58
C LEU A 438 -1.15 21.96 11.69
N GLY A 439 -0.73 23.08 11.10
CA GLY A 439 0.31 23.04 10.07
C GLY A 439 -0.15 22.25 8.83
N PRO A 440 0.76 21.72 7.99
CA PRO A 440 0.39 21.15 6.70
C PRO A 440 -0.34 19.80 6.84
N LEU A 441 -1.32 19.58 5.96
CA LEU A 441 -2.07 18.33 5.82
C LEU A 441 -1.12 17.18 5.40
N GLY A 442 -1.02 16.14 6.24
CA GLY A 442 -0.24 14.93 5.98
C GLY A 442 -0.92 13.97 4.98
N PRO A 443 -0.20 12.96 4.44
CA PRO A 443 1.25 12.85 4.53
C PRO A 443 1.95 13.96 3.71
N PRO A 444 3.12 14.43 4.14
CA PRO A 444 3.98 15.29 3.33
C PRO A 444 4.62 14.52 2.15
N GLY A 445 5.45 15.21 1.38
CA GLY A 445 6.22 14.60 0.29
C GLY A 445 5.83 15.09 -1.11
N GLU A 446 5.43 16.36 -1.26
CA GLU A 446 5.29 16.95 -2.59
C GLU A 446 6.62 16.88 -3.35
N PRO A 447 6.62 16.49 -4.65
CA PRO A 447 5.44 16.26 -5.51
C PRO A 447 4.83 14.87 -5.52
N VAL A 448 5.39 13.90 -4.80
CA VAL A 448 4.95 12.50 -4.86
C VAL A 448 3.48 12.37 -4.44
N ARG A 449 3.01 13.20 -3.49
CA ARG A 449 1.60 13.27 -3.13
C ARG A 449 0.72 13.62 -4.33
N TRP A 450 0.89 14.79 -4.96
CA TRP A 450 0.00 15.16 -6.08
C TRP A 450 0.07 14.16 -7.24
N LEU A 451 1.27 13.65 -7.56
CA LEU A 451 1.46 12.61 -8.58
C LEU A 451 0.63 11.35 -8.28
N THR A 452 0.62 10.92 -7.02
CA THR A 452 -0.19 9.76 -6.59
C THR A 452 -1.69 10.07 -6.71
N THR A 453 -2.12 11.27 -6.33
CA THR A 453 -3.55 11.66 -6.43
C THR A 453 -4.01 11.75 -7.89
N ALA A 454 -3.11 12.10 -8.82
CA ALA A 454 -3.36 12.02 -10.25
C ALA A 454 -3.46 10.56 -10.73
N LEU A 455 -2.50 9.70 -10.34
CA LEU A 455 -2.49 8.26 -10.67
C LEU A 455 -3.77 7.54 -10.23
N CYS A 456 -4.25 7.76 -9.00
CA CYS A 456 -5.51 7.19 -8.51
C CYS A 456 -6.76 8.02 -8.85
N ARG A 457 -6.60 9.08 -9.67
CA ARG A 457 -7.66 9.95 -10.18
C ARG A 457 -8.57 10.51 -9.07
N HIS A 458 -7.99 10.96 -7.96
CA HIS A 458 -8.71 11.49 -6.80
C HIS A 458 -9.36 12.86 -7.13
N PRO A 459 -10.71 12.98 -7.13
CA PRO A 459 -11.37 14.15 -7.73
C PRO A 459 -11.24 15.44 -6.91
N LEU A 460 -11.05 15.35 -5.59
CA LEU A 460 -10.85 16.51 -4.71
C LEU A 460 -9.44 17.11 -4.82
N GLU A 461 -8.43 16.24 -4.89
CA GLU A 461 -7.02 16.67 -4.86
C GLU A 461 -6.65 17.41 -6.16
N LYS A 462 -7.33 17.11 -7.27
CA LYS A 462 -7.17 17.83 -8.55
C LYS A 462 -7.44 19.34 -8.44
N GLN A 463 -8.33 19.79 -7.55
CA GLN A 463 -8.53 21.22 -7.27
C GLN A 463 -7.36 21.84 -6.50
N ARG A 464 -6.90 21.15 -5.44
CA ARG A 464 -5.93 21.67 -4.47
C ARG A 464 -4.62 22.16 -5.11
N TYR A 465 -4.17 21.46 -6.15
CA TYR A 465 -2.92 21.76 -6.83
C TYR A 465 -3.07 22.70 -8.05
N ALA A 466 -4.30 23.12 -8.38
CA ALA A 466 -4.62 23.97 -9.54
C ALA A 466 -4.06 23.47 -10.89
N LEU A 467 -3.84 22.15 -11.03
CA LEU A 467 -3.16 21.54 -12.20
C LEU A 467 -3.93 21.79 -13.50
N ASP A 468 -5.25 21.84 -13.46
CA ASP A 468 -6.11 22.17 -14.61
C ASP A 468 -5.90 23.61 -15.09
N GLU A 469 -5.69 24.55 -14.19
CA GLU A 469 -5.40 25.93 -14.56
C GLU A 469 -4.03 26.03 -15.23
N TRP A 470 -3.03 25.37 -14.65
CA TRP A 470 -1.67 25.37 -15.20
C TRP A 470 -1.63 24.67 -16.56
N PHE A 471 -2.28 23.52 -16.68
CA PHE A 471 -2.40 22.80 -17.95
C PHE A 471 -3.09 23.67 -19.01
N ARG A 472 -4.17 24.38 -18.65
CA ARG A 472 -4.88 25.30 -19.55
C ARG A 472 -4.01 26.46 -20.01
N GLN A 473 -3.21 27.05 -19.11
CA GLN A 473 -2.24 28.10 -19.44
C GLN A 473 -1.13 27.58 -20.36
N LEU A 474 -0.50 26.44 -20.03
CA LEU A 474 0.55 25.82 -20.84
C LEU A 474 0.07 25.37 -22.23
N ASN A 475 -1.17 24.90 -22.35
CA ASN A 475 -1.77 24.49 -23.63
C ASN A 475 -2.45 25.65 -24.39
N GLY A 476 -2.50 26.85 -23.81
CA GLY A 476 -3.24 28.01 -24.31
C GLY A 476 -2.65 28.68 -25.56
N GLN A 477 -3.34 29.72 -26.04
CA GLN A 477 -2.82 30.60 -27.11
C GLN A 477 -1.96 31.75 -26.58
N GLU A 478 -2.32 32.28 -25.41
CA GLU A 478 -1.54 33.30 -24.69
C GLU A 478 -0.21 32.72 -24.20
N GLU A 479 0.80 33.58 -24.02
CA GLU A 479 2.12 33.18 -23.52
C GLU A 479 2.12 33.23 -21.98
N PRO A 480 2.21 32.09 -21.29
CA PRO A 480 2.12 32.04 -19.83
C PRO A 480 3.46 32.36 -19.19
N ASP A 481 3.46 32.62 -17.88
CA ASP A 481 4.68 32.71 -17.07
C ASP A 481 5.29 31.31 -16.85
N VAL A 482 5.87 30.75 -17.92
CA VAL A 482 6.48 29.40 -17.92
C VAL A 482 7.51 29.25 -16.80
N ASP A 483 8.26 30.32 -16.48
CA ASP A 483 9.24 30.34 -15.39
C ASP A 483 8.58 30.28 -14.01
N GLY A 484 7.64 31.18 -13.71
CA GLY A 484 6.92 31.20 -12.45
C GLY A 484 6.00 29.99 -12.25
N MET A 485 5.67 29.26 -13.31
CA MET A 485 5.01 27.96 -13.26
C MET A 485 6.01 26.84 -12.92
N PHE A 486 7.04 26.64 -13.75
CA PHE A 486 7.98 25.51 -13.59
C PHE A 486 9.02 25.68 -12.46
N LYS A 487 9.05 26.84 -11.78
CA LYS A 487 9.83 27.07 -10.55
C LYS A 487 9.07 26.73 -9.26
N ARG A 488 7.79 26.34 -9.34
CA ARG A 488 7.02 25.84 -8.18
C ARG A 488 7.40 24.40 -7.87
N LEU A 489 7.53 24.03 -6.60
CA LEU A 489 7.87 22.66 -6.17
C LEU A 489 7.01 21.64 -6.92
N GLY A 490 7.65 20.70 -7.62
CA GLY A 490 6.94 19.63 -8.33
C GLY A 490 6.34 19.94 -9.70
N SER A 491 6.28 21.20 -10.10
CA SER A 491 5.71 21.62 -11.39
C SER A 491 6.39 20.98 -12.61
N ALA A 492 7.71 20.80 -12.53
CA ALA A 492 8.53 20.26 -13.60
C ALA A 492 8.19 18.81 -14.01
N CYS A 493 7.43 18.07 -13.19
CA CYS A 493 6.98 16.72 -13.53
C CYS A 493 5.56 16.65 -14.13
N LEU A 494 4.81 17.76 -14.20
CA LEU A 494 3.48 17.77 -14.82
C LEU A 494 3.47 17.37 -16.30
N PRO A 495 4.39 17.84 -17.17
CA PRO A 495 4.45 17.38 -18.57
C PRO A 495 4.83 15.90 -18.68
N ILE A 496 5.67 15.40 -17.76
CA ILE A 496 6.03 13.97 -17.69
C ILE A 496 4.78 13.15 -17.31
N ALA A 497 4.08 13.53 -16.24
CA ALA A 497 2.85 12.86 -15.79
C ALA A 497 1.76 12.83 -16.87
N LEU A 498 1.61 13.91 -17.65
CA LEU A 498 0.71 13.97 -18.81
C LEU A 498 1.14 13.00 -19.93
N ALA A 499 2.44 12.95 -20.26
CA ALA A 499 2.96 12.09 -21.31
C ALA A 499 2.89 10.59 -20.93
N LEU A 500 3.09 10.27 -19.65
CA LEU A 500 2.99 8.91 -19.12
C LEU A 500 1.54 8.49 -18.80
N GLY A 501 0.56 9.40 -18.94
CA GLY A 501 -0.85 9.11 -18.69
C GLY A 501 -1.24 9.03 -17.20
N TRP A 502 -0.34 9.43 -16.31
CA TRP A 502 -0.57 9.55 -14.86
C TRP A 502 -1.52 10.70 -14.52
N TYR A 503 -1.50 11.77 -15.33
CA TYR A 503 -2.40 12.91 -15.21
C TYR A 503 -3.30 13.00 -16.44
N GLU A 504 -4.62 12.99 -16.20
CA GLU A 504 -5.64 13.12 -17.24
C GLU A 504 -6.41 14.45 -17.05
N PRO A 505 -6.17 15.47 -17.90
CA PRO A 505 -6.87 16.74 -17.85
C PRO A 505 -8.40 16.60 -17.91
N SER A 506 -8.95 15.60 -18.60
CA SER A 506 -10.41 15.40 -18.68
C SER A 506 -11.02 14.62 -17.51
N ALA A 507 -10.20 14.16 -16.54
CA ALA A 507 -10.73 13.44 -15.38
C ALA A 507 -11.67 14.32 -14.53
N PRO A 508 -12.77 13.77 -13.97
CA PRO A 508 -13.69 14.53 -13.13
C PRO A 508 -13.00 15.23 -11.95
N VAL A 509 -13.54 16.38 -11.61
CA VAL A 509 -13.18 17.19 -10.44
C VAL A 509 -14.41 17.22 -9.54
N ALA A 510 -14.23 17.24 -8.22
CA ALA A 510 -15.31 17.45 -7.26
C ALA A 510 -15.00 18.68 -6.40
N ASP A 511 -16.02 19.49 -6.12
CA ASP A 511 -15.97 20.57 -5.14
C ASP A 511 -16.22 20.01 -3.73
N TRP A 512 -15.60 20.62 -2.71
CA TRP A 512 -15.84 20.22 -1.31
C TRP A 512 -17.31 20.29 -0.90
N VAL A 513 -18.07 21.24 -1.45
CA VAL A 513 -19.51 21.40 -1.16
C VAL A 513 -20.38 20.30 -1.77
N GLU A 514 -19.87 19.51 -2.72
CA GLU A 514 -20.56 18.34 -3.29
C GLU A 514 -20.39 17.09 -2.41
N MET A 515 -19.42 17.12 -1.50
CA MET A 515 -19.11 15.99 -0.63
C MET A 515 -20.12 15.91 0.54
N PRO A 516 -20.56 14.70 0.95
CA PRO A 516 -21.40 14.58 2.14
C PRO A 516 -20.64 15.15 3.34
N PRO A 517 -21.29 15.98 4.19
CA PRO A 517 -20.62 16.62 5.32
C PRO A 517 -20.22 15.61 6.41
N THR A 518 -20.82 14.42 6.40
CA THR A 518 -20.60 13.40 7.41
C THR A 518 -20.27 12.06 6.73
N THR A 519 -19.16 11.45 7.16
CA THR A 519 -18.61 10.19 6.63
C THR A 519 -18.09 9.32 7.76
N LEU A 520 -18.39 8.02 7.72
CA LEU A 520 -17.74 6.99 8.53
C LEU A 520 -16.69 6.24 7.71
N PHE A 521 -15.48 6.16 8.24
CA PHE A 521 -14.44 5.19 7.90
C PHE A 521 -14.53 4.05 8.91
N ASP A 522 -15.03 2.91 8.44
CA ASP A 522 -15.56 1.81 9.25
C ASP A 522 -14.47 1.00 9.96
N VAL A 523 -13.38 0.67 9.28
CA VAL A 523 -12.27 -0.10 9.88
C VAL A 523 -11.56 0.70 10.98
N ASP A 524 -11.05 1.88 10.65
CA ASP A 524 -10.39 2.77 11.63
C ASP A 524 -11.39 3.37 12.63
N GLY A 525 -12.70 3.15 12.43
CA GLY A 525 -13.79 3.60 13.28
C GLY A 525 -13.88 5.11 13.43
N VAL A 526 -13.51 5.85 12.38
CA VAL A 526 -13.47 7.31 12.37
C VAL A 526 -14.74 7.86 11.74
N ALA A 527 -15.62 8.45 12.55
CA ALA A 527 -16.73 9.26 12.05
C ALA A 527 -16.30 10.74 12.03
N ALA A 528 -16.16 11.29 10.82
CA ALA A 528 -15.97 12.72 10.60
C ALA A 528 -17.34 13.33 10.30
N MET A 529 -17.84 14.18 11.20
CA MET A 529 -19.19 14.75 11.15
C MET A 529 -19.08 16.28 11.06
N LYS A 530 -19.75 16.91 10.09
CA LYS A 530 -19.68 18.38 9.88
C LYS A 530 -21.09 18.97 9.77
N SER A 531 -21.29 20.20 10.23
CA SER A 531 -22.58 20.89 10.08
C SER A 531 -22.83 21.41 8.67
N SER A 532 -21.76 21.88 8.00
CA SER A 532 -21.73 22.31 6.61
C SER A 532 -20.27 22.31 6.11
N TRP A 533 -20.00 22.98 4.98
CA TRP A 533 -18.66 23.24 4.45
C TRP A 533 -18.27 24.74 4.50
N ASP A 534 -19.06 25.55 5.19
CA ASP A 534 -18.88 27.02 5.28
C ASP A 534 -17.85 27.43 6.34
N ALA A 535 -17.39 28.68 6.32
CA ALA A 535 -16.42 29.19 7.28
C ALA A 535 -16.86 29.12 8.76
N ASP A 536 -18.17 29.05 9.04
CA ASP A 536 -18.72 28.87 10.39
C ASP A 536 -19.06 27.39 10.74
N LEU A 537 -18.58 26.43 9.95
CA LEU A 537 -18.90 25.02 10.17
C LEU A 537 -18.41 24.53 11.55
N THR A 538 -19.14 23.55 12.08
CA THR A 538 -18.82 22.80 13.30
C THR A 538 -18.41 21.40 12.90
N GLU A 539 -17.24 20.96 13.34
CA GLU A 539 -16.71 19.62 13.12
C GLU A 539 -16.73 18.83 14.41
N VAL A 540 -17.24 17.61 14.34
CA VAL A 540 -17.12 16.61 15.39
C VAL A 540 -16.46 15.38 14.78
N ARG A 541 -15.28 15.02 15.29
CA ARG A 541 -14.55 13.81 14.89
C ARG A 541 -14.64 12.81 16.03
N PHE A 542 -15.12 11.60 15.77
CA PHE A 542 -15.18 10.50 16.73
C PHE A 542 -14.32 9.33 16.24
N MET A 543 -13.67 8.62 17.15
CA MET A 543 -12.74 7.52 16.83
C MET A 543 -12.95 6.33 17.76
N CYS A 544 -13.34 5.18 17.19
CA CYS A 544 -13.55 3.93 17.91
C CYS A 544 -13.45 2.74 16.95
N GLY A 545 -12.25 2.28 16.62
CA GLY A 545 -12.05 1.25 15.61
C GLY A 545 -10.71 0.53 15.74
N ALA A 546 -10.21 0.06 14.61
CA ALA A 546 -8.89 -0.55 14.50
C ALA A 546 -7.75 0.43 14.81
N ARG A 547 -6.61 -0.13 15.23
CA ARG A 547 -5.41 0.61 15.61
C ARG A 547 -4.16 0.00 15.00
N ASP A 548 -3.32 0.90 14.50
CA ASP A 548 -1.91 0.68 14.16
C ASP A 548 -1.08 1.75 14.90
N HIS A 549 0.24 1.56 15.01
CA HIS A 549 1.15 2.34 15.85
C HIS A 549 1.16 3.85 15.57
N GLY A 550 0.98 4.28 14.31
CA GLY A 550 0.84 5.69 13.93
C GLY A 550 -0.56 6.28 14.22
N CYS A 551 -1.59 5.44 14.38
CA CYS A 551 -2.90 5.86 14.86
C CYS A 551 -2.94 5.79 16.39
N ARG A 552 -2.37 6.81 17.04
CA ARG A 552 -2.22 6.85 18.51
C ARG A 552 -3.50 7.29 19.26
N HIS A 553 -4.61 7.56 18.56
CA HIS A 553 -5.88 7.89 19.20
C HIS A 553 -6.48 6.63 19.84
N HIS A 554 -7.02 6.74 21.06
CA HIS A 554 -7.68 5.62 21.72
C HIS A 554 -9.17 5.55 21.34
N PRO A 555 -9.79 4.35 21.34
CA PRO A 555 -11.22 4.18 21.22
C PRO A 555 -12.02 5.08 22.18
N THR A 556 -13.18 5.55 21.74
CA THR A 556 -14.05 6.55 22.40
C THR A 556 -13.53 8.00 22.41
N SER A 557 -12.39 8.28 21.75
CA SER A 557 -11.91 9.66 21.61
C SER A 557 -12.82 10.47 20.70
N PHE A 558 -13.05 11.74 21.04
CA PHE A 558 -13.64 12.73 20.13
C PHE A 558 -12.93 14.07 20.17
N GLU A 559 -13.17 14.89 19.14
CA GLU A 559 -12.70 16.27 18.99
C GLU A 559 -13.89 17.12 18.53
N ILE A 560 -14.00 18.37 19.02
CA ILE A 560 -14.99 19.36 18.55
C ILE A 560 -14.26 20.62 18.11
N GLN A 561 -14.60 21.12 16.93
CA GLN A 561 -14.12 22.40 16.42
C GLN A 561 -15.29 23.24 15.89
N LYS A 562 -15.19 24.57 16.03
CA LYS A 562 -16.13 25.55 15.46
C LYS A 562 -15.32 26.59 14.68
N ALA A 563 -15.64 26.79 13.41
CA ALA A 563 -14.98 27.77 12.54
C ALA A 563 -13.44 27.69 12.54
N GLY A 564 -12.87 26.48 12.70
CA GLY A 564 -11.41 26.28 12.81
C GLY A 564 -10.78 26.58 14.18
N GLU A 565 -11.59 26.71 15.23
CA GLU A 565 -11.12 26.73 16.63
C GLU A 565 -11.48 25.44 17.37
N PHE A 566 -10.49 24.82 18.02
CA PHE A 566 -10.69 23.67 18.91
C PHE A 566 -11.45 24.09 20.18
N LEU A 567 -12.57 23.42 20.43
CA LEU A 567 -13.40 23.59 21.63
C LEU A 567 -13.20 22.46 22.64
N ILE A 568 -13.14 21.21 22.16
CA ILE A 568 -12.88 20.02 22.99
C ILE A 568 -11.88 19.12 22.27
N GLY A 569 -10.89 18.64 23.02
CA GLY A 569 -9.75 17.91 22.47
C GLY A 569 -8.78 18.83 21.71
N THR A 570 -7.64 18.26 21.36
CA THR A 570 -6.67 18.84 20.44
C THR A 570 -6.24 17.73 19.50
N ALA A 571 -6.28 17.96 18.19
CA ALA A 571 -5.73 17.01 17.23
C ALA A 571 -4.26 16.70 17.55
N SER A 572 -3.77 15.55 17.10
CA SER A 572 -2.38 15.15 17.30
C SER A 572 -1.38 16.25 16.96
N LEU A 573 -0.38 16.41 17.83
CA LEU A 573 0.74 17.31 17.61
C LEU A 573 1.44 16.91 16.31
N PHE A 574 1.67 17.92 15.46
CA PHE A 574 2.39 17.75 14.21
C PHE A 574 3.81 17.26 14.49
N GLY A 575 4.17 16.13 13.89
CA GLY A 575 5.45 15.48 14.11
C GLY A 575 5.49 14.09 13.51
N ASP A 576 6.65 13.45 13.65
CA ASP A 576 6.98 12.19 12.97
C ASP A 576 6.00 11.04 13.27
N ASP A 577 5.48 11.00 14.50
CA ASP A 577 4.52 9.96 14.97
C ASP A 577 3.06 10.44 15.10
N GLY A 578 2.78 11.74 15.02
CA GLY A 578 1.42 12.29 15.22
C GLY A 578 0.81 11.97 16.60
N ASN A 579 1.47 12.37 17.70
CA ASN A 579 1.03 12.07 19.07
C ASN A 579 -0.23 12.87 19.51
N PRO A 580 -1.35 12.21 19.87
CA PRO A 580 -2.49 12.87 20.48
C PRO A 580 -2.22 13.16 21.96
N VAL A 581 -2.60 14.37 22.36
CA VAL A 581 -2.60 14.78 23.76
C VAL A 581 -4.00 14.50 24.31
N PRO A 582 -4.15 13.65 25.34
CA PRO A 582 -5.46 13.45 25.97
C PRO A 582 -5.87 14.77 26.64
N TYR A 583 -7.10 15.21 26.40
CA TYR A 583 -7.64 16.44 27.00
C TYR A 583 -8.88 16.13 27.85
N TRP A 584 -9.27 17.07 28.69
CA TRP A 584 -10.35 16.82 29.64
C TRP A 584 -11.69 16.51 28.93
N GLY A 585 -12.33 15.40 29.32
CA GLY A 585 -13.65 14.96 28.84
C GLY A 585 -13.68 14.26 27.46
N ASN A 586 -12.62 14.35 26.66
CA ASN A 586 -12.69 13.97 25.24
C ASN A 586 -12.55 12.46 24.95
N VAL A 587 -12.28 11.64 25.97
CA VAL A 587 -12.13 10.18 25.91
C VAL A 587 -12.58 9.57 27.24
N VAL A 588 -13.03 8.31 27.27
CA VAL A 588 -13.29 7.61 28.54
C VAL A 588 -12.01 6.91 29.02
N THR A 589 -11.64 7.15 30.28
CA THR A 589 -10.47 6.52 30.93
C THR A 589 -10.86 5.84 32.22
N VAL A 590 -10.26 4.68 32.52
CA VAL A 590 -10.56 3.87 33.71
C VAL A 590 -9.26 3.52 34.47
N GLY A 591 -9.27 3.69 35.79
CA GLY A 591 -8.16 3.35 36.69
C GLY A 591 -6.91 4.24 36.56
N ASP A 592 -6.14 4.39 37.63
CA ASP A 592 -5.04 5.36 37.72
C ASP A 592 -3.87 5.10 36.73
N GLY A 593 -3.77 3.86 36.22
CA GLY A 593 -2.76 3.48 35.23
C GLY A 593 -2.95 4.09 33.83
N TRP A 594 -4.10 4.71 33.54
CA TRP A 594 -4.48 5.14 32.19
C TRP A 594 -3.43 6.05 31.52
N ALA A 595 -2.93 7.05 32.24
CA ALA A 595 -1.98 8.04 31.70
C ALA A 595 -0.58 7.46 31.43
N LYS A 596 -0.24 6.31 32.03
CA LYS A 596 0.97 5.55 31.71
C LYS A 596 0.75 4.78 30.40
N ARG A 597 -0.34 4.01 30.30
CA ARG A 597 -0.70 3.24 29.09
C ARG A 597 -0.85 4.12 27.85
N TRP A 598 -1.48 5.28 28.01
CA TRP A 598 -1.62 6.28 26.95
C TRP A 598 -0.28 6.76 26.38
N ARG A 599 0.73 6.91 27.25
CA ARG A 599 2.08 7.34 26.84
C ARG A 599 2.94 6.20 26.31
N GLU A 600 2.77 4.99 26.83
CA GLU A 600 3.64 3.86 26.49
C GLU A 600 3.34 3.25 25.12
N ASN A 601 2.08 3.29 24.64
CA ASN A 601 1.62 3.17 23.23
C ASN A 601 2.22 2.02 22.34
N LEU A 602 3.01 1.10 22.89
CA LEU A 602 3.71 0.06 22.13
C LEU A 602 3.05 -1.31 22.27
N TRP A 603 2.38 -1.59 23.40
CA TRP A 603 1.69 -2.86 23.63
C TRP A 603 0.34 -2.62 24.33
N HIS A 604 -0.74 -3.06 23.70
CA HIS A 604 -2.11 -2.85 24.18
C HIS A 604 -2.55 -4.02 25.06
N CYS A 605 -3.36 -3.75 26.09
CA CYS A 605 -3.67 -4.73 27.14
C CYS A 605 -4.35 -6.02 26.66
N ARG A 606 -4.98 -6.00 25.48
CA ARG A 606 -5.65 -7.15 24.83
C ARG A 606 -5.22 -7.32 23.37
N ALA A 607 -4.01 -6.87 23.00
CA ALA A 607 -3.50 -6.96 21.64
C ALA A 607 -3.55 -8.38 21.07
N ASP A 608 -3.11 -9.36 21.87
CA ASP A 608 -3.03 -10.77 21.49
C ASP A 608 -4.39 -11.45 21.26
N GLU A 609 -5.50 -10.81 21.64
CA GLU A 609 -6.87 -11.32 21.48
C GLU A 609 -7.53 -10.85 20.17
N HIS A 610 -7.08 -9.72 19.59
CA HIS A 610 -7.83 -8.96 18.57
C HIS A 610 -6.97 -8.51 17.38
N PHE A 611 -5.93 -9.27 17.01
CA PHE A 611 -5.15 -8.96 15.80
C PHE A 611 -6.02 -9.05 14.54
N ILE A 612 -6.00 -8.01 13.71
CA ILE A 612 -6.52 -8.03 12.34
C ILE A 612 -5.44 -8.64 11.43
N ILE A 613 -4.19 -8.15 11.55
CA ILE A 613 -3.00 -8.73 10.91
C ILE A 613 -1.84 -8.75 11.91
N ASN A 614 -1.40 -9.95 12.31
CA ASN A 614 -0.20 -10.13 13.12
C ASN A 614 1.07 -10.22 12.24
N ARG A 615 1.60 -9.07 11.84
CA ARG A 615 2.90 -8.97 11.14
C ARG A 615 4.11 -9.34 12.02
N PHE A 616 3.95 -9.41 13.35
CA PHE A 616 5.03 -9.70 14.32
C PHE A 616 5.11 -11.15 14.80
N SER A 617 4.37 -12.06 14.16
CA SER A 617 4.38 -13.48 14.50
C SER A 617 5.81 -14.08 14.48
N PRO A 618 6.13 -15.07 15.35
CA PRO A 618 7.43 -15.73 15.31
C PRO A 618 7.78 -16.33 13.94
N SER A 619 6.78 -16.77 13.18
CA SER A 619 6.93 -17.26 11.81
C SER A 619 7.48 -16.18 10.88
N THR A 620 7.02 -14.93 11.00
CA THR A 620 7.51 -13.80 10.16
C THR A 620 9.02 -13.67 10.26
N TRP A 621 9.53 -13.64 11.49
CA TRP A 621 10.96 -13.50 11.78
C TRP A 621 11.79 -14.71 11.35
N GLN A 622 11.23 -15.91 11.47
CA GLN A 622 11.84 -17.15 10.98
C GLN A 622 11.96 -17.14 9.45
N TYR A 623 10.92 -16.72 8.73
CA TYR A 623 10.91 -16.63 7.28
C TYR A 623 11.88 -15.55 6.77
N ILE A 624 11.85 -14.33 7.31
CA ILE A 624 12.85 -13.28 7.04
C ILE A 624 14.28 -13.81 7.23
N SER A 625 14.53 -14.51 8.35
CA SER A 625 15.85 -15.07 8.67
C SER A 625 16.26 -16.25 7.78
N ARG A 626 15.30 -16.97 7.20
CA ARG A 626 15.51 -18.04 6.21
C ARG A 626 15.85 -17.43 4.86
N ASP A 627 15.02 -16.52 4.37
CA ASP A 627 15.05 -16.02 3.00
C ASP A 627 16.32 -15.21 2.72
N ARG A 628 16.77 -14.42 3.72
CA ARG A 628 18.08 -13.74 3.68
C ARG A 628 19.26 -14.69 3.56
N ARG A 629 19.18 -15.89 4.14
CA ARG A 629 20.25 -16.91 4.05
C ARG A 629 20.22 -17.69 2.74
N LEU A 630 19.03 -17.97 2.20
CA LEU A 630 18.89 -18.80 1.02
C LEU A 630 19.15 -18.04 -0.28
N TYR A 631 18.65 -16.80 -0.42
CA TYR A 631 18.61 -16.09 -1.71
C TYR A 631 19.04 -14.62 -1.62
N GLY A 632 19.63 -14.19 -0.50
CA GLY A 632 20.16 -12.84 -0.32
C GLY A 632 19.12 -11.72 -0.15
N PHE A 633 17.82 -12.03 -0.24
CA PHE A 633 16.74 -11.06 0.00
C PHE A 633 16.83 -10.48 1.41
N ALA A 634 17.04 -9.17 1.52
CA ALA A 634 17.12 -8.45 2.78
C ALA A 634 15.95 -7.45 2.87
N PRO A 635 14.98 -7.65 3.79
CA PRO A 635 13.92 -6.66 4.02
C PRO A 635 14.49 -5.32 4.47
N ALA A 636 13.74 -4.25 4.23
CA ALA A 636 14.20 -2.90 4.52
C ALA A 636 14.29 -2.67 6.03
N GLU A 637 15.19 -1.79 6.44
CA GLU A 637 15.63 -1.61 7.83
C GLU A 637 16.17 -2.90 8.51
N GLY A 638 16.23 -4.04 7.82
CA GLY A 638 16.52 -5.35 8.40
C GLY A 638 15.29 -6.12 8.89
N GLY A 639 14.06 -5.68 8.54
CA GLY A 639 12.81 -6.36 8.83
C GLY A 639 12.01 -5.81 10.01
N TRP A 640 12.40 -4.66 10.60
CA TRP A 640 11.76 -4.10 11.80
C TRP A 640 10.25 -3.88 11.67
N GLY A 641 9.72 -3.66 10.45
CA GLY A 641 8.29 -3.52 10.20
C GLY A 641 7.57 -4.84 9.96
N GLY A 642 8.06 -5.97 10.50
CA GLY A 642 7.43 -7.28 10.34
C GLY A 642 7.40 -7.76 8.89
N GLY A 643 8.38 -7.38 8.07
CA GLY A 643 8.46 -7.74 6.66
C GLY A 643 7.60 -6.90 5.71
N LEU A 644 6.94 -5.84 6.21
CA LEU A 644 6.45 -4.75 5.34
C LEU A 644 7.36 -3.52 5.39
N ASP A 645 8.00 -3.25 6.52
CA ASP A 645 9.02 -2.20 6.69
C ASP A 645 8.49 -0.77 6.46
N MET A 646 7.53 -0.35 7.29
CA MET A 646 6.82 0.95 7.19
C MET A 646 7.52 2.10 7.95
N HIS A 647 8.85 2.06 8.05
CA HIS A 647 9.63 2.81 9.05
C HIS A 647 9.21 2.45 10.51
N GLY A 648 9.82 3.10 11.51
CA GLY A 648 9.64 2.84 12.94
C GLY A 648 8.21 3.03 13.45
N HIS A 649 7.34 3.66 12.65
CA HIS A 649 5.92 3.88 12.92
C HIS A 649 5.05 2.61 12.96
N THR A 650 5.63 1.42 13.08
CA THR A 650 4.89 0.14 13.00
C THR A 650 5.29 -0.91 14.02
N GLN A 651 5.92 -0.52 15.14
CA GLN A 651 6.38 -1.45 16.20
C GLN A 651 5.27 -2.24 16.94
N SER A 652 3.99 -2.04 16.61
CA SER A 652 2.85 -2.85 17.10
C SER A 652 2.11 -3.49 15.92
N ALA A 653 1.38 -4.59 16.16
CA ALA A 653 0.55 -5.21 15.11
C ALA A 653 -0.75 -4.44 14.86
N PHE A 654 -1.38 -4.67 13.70
CA PHE A 654 -2.68 -4.10 13.36
C PHE A 654 -3.81 -4.86 14.06
N MET A 655 -4.60 -4.18 14.89
CA MET A 655 -5.54 -4.81 15.82
C MET A 655 -6.86 -4.04 15.99
N LYS A 656 -7.94 -4.75 16.35
CA LYS A 656 -9.28 -4.20 16.64
C LYS A 656 -9.35 -3.74 18.10
N GLU A 657 -8.85 -2.54 18.40
CA GLU A 657 -8.87 -1.97 19.77
C GLU A 657 -10.28 -1.45 20.16
N GLY A 658 -11.09 -1.05 19.17
CA GLY A 658 -12.51 -0.74 19.32
C GLY A 658 -13.30 -1.00 18.03
N GLU A 659 -14.57 -0.64 18.03
CA GLU A 659 -15.48 -0.83 16.88
C GLU A 659 -16.63 0.19 16.89
N VAL A 660 -17.07 0.64 15.70
CA VAL A 660 -18.31 1.41 15.55
C VAL A 660 -19.49 0.43 15.41
N LEU A 661 -20.32 0.34 16.45
CA LEU A 661 -21.49 -0.54 16.51
C LEU A 661 -22.68 -0.03 15.70
N ALA A 662 -22.84 1.29 15.59
CA ALA A 662 -23.93 1.92 14.87
C ALA A 662 -23.52 3.31 14.35
N TYR A 663 -24.07 3.69 13.21
CA TYR A 663 -23.85 4.98 12.56
C TYR A 663 -25.06 5.36 11.71
N GLU A 664 -25.49 6.61 11.82
CA GLU A 664 -26.55 7.19 10.99
C GLU A 664 -26.20 8.65 10.66
N THR A 665 -26.56 9.13 9.46
CA THR A 665 -26.42 10.53 9.07
C THR A 665 -27.71 11.03 8.42
N ARG A 666 -28.11 12.25 8.81
CA ARG A 666 -29.27 12.99 8.33
C ARG A 666 -28.90 14.47 8.13
N PRO A 667 -29.70 15.24 7.38
CA PRO A 667 -29.53 16.70 7.31
C PRO A 667 -29.58 17.38 8.68
N GLU A 668 -30.41 16.88 9.60
CA GLU A 668 -30.67 17.49 10.92
C GLU A 668 -29.71 16.99 12.01
N PHE A 669 -29.24 15.75 11.93
CA PHE A 669 -28.35 15.15 12.92
C PHE A 669 -27.44 14.06 12.35
N ASP A 670 -26.36 13.77 13.05
CA ASP A 670 -25.58 12.53 12.89
C ASP A 670 -25.54 11.75 14.21
N TYR A 671 -25.41 10.43 14.10
CA TYR A 671 -25.29 9.51 15.23
C TYR A 671 -24.13 8.55 15.00
N VAL A 672 -23.35 8.30 16.06
CA VAL A 672 -22.35 7.24 16.08
C VAL A 672 -22.25 6.61 17.48
N ALA A 673 -22.15 5.29 17.53
CA ALA A 673 -21.92 4.52 18.75
C ALA A 673 -20.66 3.67 18.59
N GLY A 674 -19.72 3.79 19.53
CA GLY A 674 -18.49 3.00 19.56
C GLY A 674 -18.36 2.14 20.81
N ASP A 675 -17.84 0.93 20.63
CA ASP A 675 -17.36 0.03 21.69
C ASP A 675 -15.84 0.18 21.84
N GLY A 676 -15.41 0.62 23.03
CA GLY A 676 -14.02 0.74 23.43
C GLY A 676 -13.57 -0.31 24.44
N THR A 677 -14.37 -1.35 24.69
CA THR A 677 -14.11 -2.37 25.74
C THR A 677 -12.77 -3.09 25.53
N ASN A 678 -12.33 -3.28 24.28
CA ASN A 678 -11.07 -3.96 23.96
C ASN A 678 -9.81 -3.12 24.24
N ALA A 679 -9.93 -1.80 24.47
CA ALA A 679 -8.82 -0.94 24.88
C ALA A 679 -8.34 -1.19 26.34
N TRP A 680 -9.09 -1.96 27.13
CA TRP A 680 -8.88 -2.11 28.58
C TRP A 680 -8.73 -3.58 28.99
N PRO A 681 -7.97 -3.88 30.06
CA PRO A 681 -7.99 -5.21 30.68
C PRO A 681 -9.41 -5.55 31.15
N VAL A 682 -9.90 -6.76 30.89
CA VAL A 682 -11.29 -7.13 31.25
C VAL A 682 -11.53 -7.14 32.78
N ARG A 683 -10.45 -7.21 33.55
CA ARG A 683 -10.46 -7.03 35.01
C ARG A 683 -10.87 -5.63 35.45
N GLU A 684 -10.59 -4.60 34.66
CA GLU A 684 -10.90 -3.19 34.95
C GLU A 684 -12.20 -2.74 34.28
N VAL A 685 -12.45 -3.21 33.07
CA VAL A 685 -13.61 -2.82 32.25
C VAL A 685 -14.26 -4.06 31.64
N SER A 686 -15.55 -4.23 31.88
CA SER A 686 -16.36 -5.31 31.27
C SER A 686 -17.28 -4.83 30.14
N GLU A 687 -17.63 -3.54 30.12
CA GLU A 687 -18.34 -2.86 29.03
C GLU A 687 -17.87 -1.39 28.98
N LEU A 688 -17.57 -0.87 27.80
CA LEU A 688 -17.31 0.54 27.56
C LEU A 688 -17.91 0.96 26.21
N TYR A 689 -19.04 1.67 26.26
CA TYR A 689 -19.69 2.24 25.09
C TYR A 689 -19.75 3.76 25.18
N ARG A 690 -19.47 4.45 24.08
CA ARG A 690 -19.71 5.89 23.92
C ARG A 690 -20.61 6.14 22.71
N GLN A 691 -21.61 6.98 22.89
CA GLN A 691 -22.54 7.38 21.84
C GLN A 691 -22.54 8.90 21.69
N LEU A 692 -22.46 9.38 20.45
CA LEU A 692 -22.54 10.79 20.08
C LEU A 692 -23.78 11.01 19.21
N VAL A 693 -24.59 12.00 19.55
CA VAL A 693 -25.64 12.56 18.68
C VAL A 693 -25.29 14.01 18.40
N PHE A 694 -24.87 14.30 17.16
CA PHE A 694 -24.56 15.65 16.71
C PHE A 694 -25.78 16.26 16.02
N ILE A 695 -26.53 17.10 16.74
CA ILE A 695 -27.67 17.85 16.23
C ILE A 695 -27.12 19.14 15.61
N LYS A 696 -27.28 19.28 14.29
CA LYS A 696 -26.64 20.33 13.51
C LYS A 696 -27.34 21.69 13.75
N PRO A 697 -26.60 22.81 13.77
CA PRO A 697 -25.15 22.91 13.54
C PRO A 697 -24.27 22.73 14.78
N ASP A 698 -24.76 22.97 16.01
CA ASP A 698 -23.87 23.28 17.15
C ASP A 698 -24.12 22.47 18.44
N VAL A 699 -25.01 21.46 18.44
CA VAL A 699 -25.37 20.72 19.66
C VAL A 699 -24.86 19.28 19.60
N LEU A 700 -23.88 18.93 20.44
CA LEU A 700 -23.42 17.54 20.61
C LEU A 700 -23.92 16.97 21.94
N VAL A 701 -24.63 15.85 21.88
CA VAL A 701 -24.96 15.02 23.04
C VAL A 701 -23.96 13.86 23.10
N VAL A 702 -23.31 13.68 24.24
CA VAL A 702 -22.41 12.54 24.53
C VAL A 702 -23.05 11.69 25.63
N TYR A 703 -23.16 10.39 25.39
CA TYR A 703 -23.67 9.41 26.36
C TYR A 703 -22.69 8.24 26.50
N ASP A 704 -22.22 8.04 27.73
CA ASP A 704 -21.29 6.97 28.09
C ASP A 704 -21.97 5.89 28.93
N ARG A 705 -21.74 4.63 28.58
CA ARG A 705 -22.09 3.46 29.39
C ARG A 705 -20.81 2.72 29.74
N VAL A 706 -20.42 2.77 31.01
CA VAL A 706 -19.24 2.12 31.55
C VAL A 706 -19.66 1.09 32.60
N LYS A 707 -19.11 -0.13 32.52
CA LYS A 707 -19.30 -1.18 33.52
C LYS A 707 -17.97 -1.76 33.94
N LEU A 708 -17.55 -1.41 35.15
CA LEU A 708 -16.27 -1.79 35.71
C LEU A 708 -16.18 -3.31 35.92
N GLY A 709 -15.00 -3.86 35.64
CA GLY A 709 -14.65 -5.25 35.96
C GLY A 709 -14.38 -5.46 37.46
N PRO A 710 -13.98 -6.67 37.88
CA PRO A 710 -13.69 -6.97 39.29
C PRO A 710 -12.70 -6.03 39.95
N ASP A 711 -11.56 -5.76 39.31
CA ASP A 711 -10.45 -4.95 39.85
C ASP A 711 -10.78 -3.45 39.80
N GLY A 712 -11.82 -3.04 39.05
CA GLY A 712 -12.31 -1.65 39.02
C GLY A 712 -13.41 -1.34 40.05
N LYS A 713 -13.83 -2.32 40.88
CA LYS A 713 -14.93 -2.14 41.86
C LYS A 713 -14.47 -1.91 43.29
N ASP A 714 -13.24 -2.29 43.63
CA ASP A 714 -12.56 -1.88 44.87
C ASP A 714 -11.61 -0.71 44.51
N PRO A 715 -11.93 0.53 44.89
CA PRO A 715 -11.12 1.73 44.58
C PRO A 715 -9.87 1.88 45.47
#